data_AF-A0A5Q4ENS0-F1
#
_entry.id   AF-A0A5Q4ENS0-F1
#
_cell.length_a   1.000
_cell.length_b   1.000
_cell.length_c   1.000
_cell.angle_alpha   90.00
_cell.angle_beta   90.00
_cell.angle_gamma   90.00
#
_symmetry.space_group_name_H-M   'P 1'
#
loop_
_entity.id
_entity.type
_entity.pdbx_description
1 polymer ?
#
loop_
_entity_poly.entity_id
_entity_poly.type
_entity_poly.pdbx_seq_one_letter_code
_entity_poly.pdbx_strand_id
1 'polypeptide(L)'
;MSHRQRVLRPLTCLFAAALMCSLSAAPVVAQSGRQNPEEMSTEQLLSDFTHFVYIDQFELAEAYARAILERGLEPVELLGVIEDDPNMPQRFQQVIRRAMMVPELEPVAAELSEMYSRGRLDRARNPDEIARNIAMLDGNQRARLMARERLTFVGEYAAPQLLEVLLARSNPSLEVQVENLLVEMGGDAVIPLSEALLGVDESTQSLLARTLGRIGNSAALPYLYEVLRTNSSRTVRGEVERSILRIQQREVDPGISIAELYWGLGERYYRGSRSLVRFPNESHQLLWNYDPGIGLYPTPIRTEVFHIMRAMELAERALAGDPEHENAIGLWLAANFSREIHEPEGYANPVYSPDRRDALYYAVMSGAGHAQRVLERAIDDRDTPLARRAIEAVALTAGDASLWSGLGARRPLLEALSYPDRRVQYEAALALAQAKPVSQFPGAERVTPILAGAVPDASERFAVVLAVDIERQQDLRDLLMEEGYTVLQAGVALADVAEAIADAPGVDLLVADLPARASRVLLERVRETPRLEATPLLAMMPTEAWNELWPRYEENPMTEVSRTGLSDSQIAERVTRLVREAAGPVVSEAEARAYAVRSLDTLRDLAISRNPVLDVSDAAAPLISAIGDTTGEIQLKVADVLARINEQRAQVALMDAALRTQGMTTRTRIELMQRVAESAKSFGNMLESRHIREITRLAQTGAQEEATAAAALIGALNLPEIQLAPLILGDG
;
A
#
# COMPACT_ATOMS: atom_id res chain seq x y z
N MET A 1 47.94 -40.34 -25.25
CA MET A 1 49.06 -39.38 -25.16
C MET A 1 48.61 -38.32 -24.15
N SER A 2 48.88 -38.52 -22.85
CA SER A 2 50.12 -38.12 -22.13
C SER A 2 50.24 -36.60 -22.02
N HIS A 3 50.53 -35.95 -20.90
CA HIS A 3 50.93 -36.34 -19.54
C HIS A 3 50.75 -35.06 -18.69
N ARG A 4 50.14 -35.11 -17.50
CA ARG A 4 50.82 -35.09 -16.18
C ARG A 4 52.04 -34.15 -16.08
N GLN A 5 52.07 -33.33 -15.04
CA GLN A 5 53.13 -33.43 -14.02
C GLN A 5 52.75 -32.79 -12.68
N ARG A 6 52.67 -33.66 -11.66
CA ARG A 6 52.87 -33.38 -10.22
C ARG A 6 54.36 -33.58 -9.92
N VAL A 7 54.92 -32.83 -8.97
CA VAL A 7 56.12 -33.18 -8.15
C VAL A 7 55.94 -32.44 -6.79
N LEU A 8 55.61 -33.10 -5.67
CA LEU A 8 56.45 -33.80 -4.65
C LEU A 8 57.38 -32.82 -3.87
N ARG A 9 57.14 -32.54 -2.56
CA ARG A 9 57.70 -33.18 -1.29
C ARG A 9 59.24 -33.03 -1.16
N PRO A 10 59.94 -33.24 0.00
CA PRO A 10 59.59 -33.60 1.41
C PRO A 10 60.36 -32.73 2.47
N LEU A 11 60.32 -32.92 3.80
CA LEU A 11 61.22 -33.72 4.68
C LEU A 11 60.95 -33.31 6.17
N THR A 12 60.44 -34.20 7.04
CA THR A 12 61.12 -34.94 8.14
C THR A 12 61.64 -34.17 9.38
N CYS A 13 60.96 -34.44 10.52
CA CYS A 13 61.43 -34.83 11.87
C CYS A 13 62.52 -34.02 12.63
N LEU A 14 62.25 -33.65 13.90
CA LEU A 14 62.86 -34.24 15.11
C LEU A 14 62.34 -33.63 16.46
N PHE A 15 61.96 -34.53 17.40
CA PHE A 15 62.05 -34.54 18.88
C PHE A 15 61.38 -33.43 19.77
N ALA A 16 60.41 -33.70 20.66
CA ALA A 16 60.42 -34.40 21.99
C ALA A 16 60.02 -33.38 23.10
N ALA A 17 59.28 -33.61 24.19
CA ALA A 17 58.82 -34.79 24.93
C ALA A 17 57.64 -34.44 25.89
N ALA A 18 56.84 -35.48 26.24
CA ALA A 18 56.12 -35.79 27.50
C ALA A 18 55.12 -34.77 28.12
N LEU A 19 53.89 -35.13 28.54
CA LEU A 19 53.46 -36.20 29.46
C LEU A 19 52.04 -36.69 29.05
N MET A 20 51.84 -37.95 28.68
CA MET A 20 51.15 -39.00 29.46
C MET A 20 50.02 -38.55 30.39
N CYS A 21 48.78 -38.84 29.99
CA CYS A 21 47.91 -39.69 30.81
C CYS A 21 46.88 -40.39 29.92
N SER A 22 46.99 -41.71 29.89
CA SER A 22 46.13 -42.66 29.22
C SER A 22 44.81 -42.85 29.97
N LEU A 23 43.70 -42.78 29.24
CA LEU A 23 42.49 -43.55 29.55
C LEU A 23 41.82 -43.93 28.23
N SER A 24 42.19 -45.12 27.76
CA SER A 24 41.54 -45.83 26.69
C SER A 24 40.18 -46.34 27.20
N ALA A 25 39.11 -45.63 26.88
CA ALA A 25 37.78 -46.21 26.84
C ALA A 25 37.34 -46.20 25.37
N ALA A 26 37.24 -47.39 24.78
CA ALA A 26 36.71 -47.58 23.45
C ALA A 26 35.33 -46.92 23.33
N PRO A 27 35.00 -46.23 22.22
CA PRO A 27 33.61 -45.94 21.95
C PRO A 27 32.93 -47.29 21.71
N VAL A 28 32.09 -47.69 22.67
CA VAL A 28 31.11 -48.75 22.47
C VAL A 28 30.23 -48.30 21.31
N VAL A 29 30.46 -48.92 20.17
CA VAL A 29 29.49 -48.99 19.07
C VAL A 29 28.26 -49.70 19.64
N ALA A 30 27.28 -48.92 20.08
CA ALA A 30 25.91 -49.39 20.23
C ALA A 30 25.23 -49.27 18.86
N GLN A 31 25.56 -50.21 17.97
CA GLN A 31 24.67 -50.60 16.88
C GLN A 31 23.50 -51.35 17.50
N SER A 32 22.38 -50.66 17.67
CA SER A 32 21.07 -51.28 17.81
C SER A 32 20.21 -50.81 16.64
N GLY A 33 20.19 -51.61 15.57
CA GLY A 33 19.10 -51.67 14.58
C GLY A 33 18.60 -50.38 13.94
N ARG A 34 19.49 -49.42 13.59
CA ARG A 34 19.08 -48.20 12.87
C ARG A 34 19.18 -48.42 11.36
N GLN A 35 18.04 -48.39 10.67
CA GLN A 35 17.98 -48.34 9.21
C GLN A 35 18.33 -46.92 8.74
N ASN A 36 19.04 -46.80 7.62
CA ASN A 36 19.32 -45.51 6.98
C ASN A 36 17.98 -44.90 6.51
N PRO A 37 17.58 -43.67 6.91
CA PRO A 37 16.32 -43.05 6.47
C PRO A 37 16.12 -43.04 4.94
N GLU A 38 17.22 -43.02 4.18
CA GLU A 38 17.21 -43.10 2.71
C GLU A 38 16.72 -44.46 2.17
N GLU A 39 16.84 -45.54 2.95
CA GLU A 39 16.45 -46.91 2.56
C GLU A 39 15.06 -47.30 3.09
N MET A 40 14.42 -46.45 3.90
CA MET A 40 13.13 -46.71 4.54
C MET A 40 11.96 -46.36 3.61
N SER A 41 10.82 -47.01 3.81
CA SER A 41 9.55 -46.60 3.19
C SER A 41 8.96 -45.37 3.89
N THR A 42 8.12 -44.59 3.21
CA THR A 42 7.48 -43.39 3.79
C THR A 42 6.64 -43.74 5.02
N GLU A 43 5.97 -44.91 4.99
CA GLU A 43 5.18 -45.44 6.10
C GLU A 43 6.05 -45.67 7.35
N GLN A 44 7.26 -46.24 7.15
CA GLN A 44 8.22 -46.45 8.23
C GLN A 44 8.76 -45.12 8.76
N LEU A 45 9.12 -44.18 7.87
CA LEU A 45 9.58 -42.85 8.26
C LEU A 45 8.50 -42.11 9.09
N LEU A 46 7.24 -42.21 8.69
CA LEU A 46 6.11 -41.58 9.38
C LEU A 46 5.84 -42.20 10.75
N SER A 47 5.93 -43.53 10.84
CA SER A 47 5.84 -44.27 12.10
C SER A 47 6.98 -43.88 13.05
N ASP A 48 8.20 -43.78 12.54
CA ASP A 48 9.39 -43.43 13.34
C ASP A 48 9.37 -41.97 13.78
N PHE A 49 8.99 -41.04 12.90
CA PHE A 49 8.72 -39.64 13.26
C PHE A 49 7.73 -39.58 14.43
N THR A 50 6.59 -40.25 14.30
CA THR A 50 5.56 -40.33 15.35
C THR A 50 6.13 -40.89 16.65
N HIS A 51 6.89 -41.97 16.58
CA HIS A 51 7.51 -42.60 17.74
C HIS A 51 8.48 -41.65 18.46
N PHE A 52 9.41 -41.05 17.72
CA PHE A 52 10.46 -40.19 18.27
C PHE A 52 9.92 -38.88 18.86
N VAL A 53 8.81 -38.34 18.33
CA VAL A 53 8.09 -37.23 18.97
C VAL A 53 7.52 -37.63 20.33
N TYR A 54 6.98 -38.85 20.48
CA TYR A 54 6.39 -39.30 21.75
C TYR A 54 7.42 -39.62 22.84
N ILE A 55 8.64 -40.00 22.46
CA ILE A 55 9.73 -40.30 23.41
C ILE A 55 10.75 -39.16 23.56
N ASP A 56 10.39 -37.96 23.11
CA ASP A 56 11.17 -36.71 23.23
C ASP A 56 12.58 -36.79 22.62
N GLN A 57 12.73 -37.54 21.51
CA GLN A 57 13.96 -37.64 20.72
C GLN A 57 13.87 -36.71 19.50
N PHE A 58 13.90 -35.40 19.74
CA PHE A 58 13.56 -34.39 18.74
C PHE A 58 14.52 -34.34 17.54
N GLU A 59 15.82 -34.52 17.75
CA GLU A 59 16.80 -34.55 16.65
C GLU A 59 16.53 -35.71 15.66
N LEU A 60 16.15 -36.88 16.19
CA LEU A 60 15.76 -38.01 15.35
C LEU A 60 14.41 -37.74 14.67
N ALA A 61 13.41 -37.27 15.42
CA ALA A 61 12.11 -36.92 14.84
C ALA A 61 12.25 -35.90 13.70
N GLU A 62 13.09 -34.89 13.86
CA GLU A 62 13.39 -33.92 12.82
C GLU A 62 14.00 -34.58 11.58
N ALA A 63 15.00 -35.47 11.77
CA ALA A 63 15.63 -36.19 10.68
C ALA A 63 14.63 -37.05 9.89
N TYR A 64 13.72 -37.75 10.57
CA TYR A 64 12.67 -38.55 9.91
C TYR A 64 11.63 -37.69 9.22
N ALA A 65 11.20 -36.56 9.82
CA ALA A 65 10.30 -35.62 9.19
C ALA A 65 10.90 -35.00 7.92
N ARG A 66 12.16 -34.56 7.97
CA ARG A 66 12.90 -34.07 6.80
C ARG A 66 13.03 -35.14 5.73
N ALA A 67 13.34 -36.38 6.12
CA ALA A 67 13.42 -37.50 5.18
C ALA A 67 12.09 -37.79 4.47
N ILE A 68 10.94 -37.52 5.10
CA ILE A 68 9.61 -37.59 4.44
C ILE A 68 9.47 -36.45 3.42
N LEU A 69 9.81 -35.22 3.81
CA LEU A 69 9.71 -34.03 2.96
C LEU A 69 10.64 -34.11 1.74
N GLU A 70 11.86 -34.62 1.92
CA GLU A 70 12.86 -34.83 0.86
C GLU A 70 12.45 -35.89 -0.16
N ARG A 71 11.40 -36.69 0.11
CA ARG A 71 10.83 -37.60 -0.90
C ARG A 71 10.13 -36.87 -2.04
N GLY A 72 9.76 -35.59 -1.84
CA GLY A 72 9.04 -34.82 -2.85
C GLY A 72 7.69 -35.41 -3.21
N LEU A 73 6.98 -36.00 -2.23
CA LEU A 73 5.64 -36.55 -2.42
C LEU A 73 4.66 -35.43 -2.74
N GLU A 74 3.70 -35.71 -3.62
CA GLU A 74 2.54 -34.84 -3.77
C GLU A 74 1.67 -34.90 -2.49
N PRO A 75 0.98 -33.81 -2.12
CA PRO A 75 0.13 -33.78 -0.93
C PRO A 75 -0.87 -34.95 -0.84
N VAL A 76 -1.46 -35.35 -1.98
CA VAL A 76 -2.42 -36.47 -2.06
C VAL A 76 -1.74 -37.83 -1.83
N GLU A 77 -0.46 -37.97 -2.16
CA GLU A 77 0.33 -39.19 -1.92
C GLU A 77 0.65 -39.34 -0.44
N LEU A 78 1.11 -38.27 0.22
CA LEU A 78 1.32 -38.26 1.67
C LEU A 78 0.02 -38.58 2.43
N LEU A 79 -1.10 -38.01 1.98
CA LEU A 79 -2.40 -38.34 2.54
C LEU A 79 -2.73 -39.84 2.38
N GLY A 80 -2.41 -40.43 1.22
CA GLY A 80 -2.56 -41.87 0.98
C GLY A 80 -1.80 -42.69 2.02
N VAL A 81 -0.52 -42.41 2.20
CA VAL A 81 0.35 -43.06 3.20
C VAL A 81 -0.23 -42.95 4.61
N ILE A 82 -0.78 -41.79 4.97
CA ILE A 82 -1.39 -41.56 6.30
C ILE A 82 -2.71 -42.34 6.46
N GLU A 83 -3.49 -42.50 5.39
CA GLU A 83 -4.80 -43.17 5.46
C GLU A 83 -4.73 -44.70 5.24
N ASP A 84 -3.59 -45.23 4.76
CA ASP A 84 -3.37 -46.67 4.61
C ASP A 84 -3.41 -47.43 5.95
N ASP A 85 -3.09 -46.77 7.06
CA ASP A 85 -3.38 -47.25 8.42
C ASP A 85 -4.61 -46.51 9.00
N PRO A 86 -5.73 -47.19 9.26
CA PRO A 86 -6.95 -46.58 9.80
C PRO A 86 -6.80 -45.79 11.11
N ASN A 87 -5.74 -46.04 11.90
CA ASN A 87 -5.48 -45.33 13.16
C ASN A 87 -4.51 -44.16 13.01
N MET A 88 -3.81 -44.09 11.88
CA MET A 88 -2.74 -43.12 11.68
C MET A 88 -3.23 -41.69 11.47
N PRO A 89 -4.40 -41.39 10.84
CA PRO A 89 -4.88 -40.01 10.72
C PRO A 89 -5.04 -39.30 12.06
N GLN A 90 -5.64 -39.95 13.06
CA GLN A 90 -5.80 -39.35 14.38
C GLN A 90 -4.45 -39.22 15.10
N ARG A 91 -3.57 -40.21 14.96
CA ARG A 91 -2.23 -40.20 15.58
C ARG A 91 -1.36 -39.11 14.98
N PHE A 92 -1.35 -38.98 13.65
CA PHE A 92 -0.61 -37.95 12.93
C PHE A 92 -1.01 -36.55 13.40
N GLN A 93 -2.31 -36.24 13.46
CA GLN A 93 -2.78 -34.94 13.95
C GLN A 93 -2.39 -34.67 15.41
N GLN A 94 -2.38 -35.69 16.27
CA GLN A 94 -1.93 -35.56 17.67
C GLN A 94 -0.43 -35.28 17.74
N VAL A 95 0.37 -35.99 16.94
CA VAL A 95 1.83 -35.84 16.86
C VAL A 95 2.21 -34.46 16.35
N ILE A 96 1.59 -34.00 15.25
CA ILE A 96 1.83 -32.67 14.69
C ILE A 96 1.56 -31.59 15.71
N ARG A 97 0.43 -31.64 16.45
CA ARG A 97 0.14 -30.66 17.51
C ARG A 97 1.20 -30.63 18.60
N ARG A 98 1.77 -31.79 18.96
CA ARG A 98 2.87 -31.86 19.93
C ARG A 98 4.17 -31.30 19.35
N ALA A 99 4.50 -31.66 18.11
CA ALA A 99 5.70 -31.21 17.42
C ALA A 99 5.70 -29.69 17.17
N MET A 100 4.56 -29.08 16.87
CA MET A 100 4.43 -27.62 16.74
C MET A 100 4.76 -26.83 18.03
N MET A 101 4.72 -27.47 19.20
CA MET A 101 5.07 -26.84 20.48
C MET A 101 6.57 -26.95 20.81
N VAL A 102 7.33 -27.65 19.97
CA VAL A 102 8.78 -27.87 20.14
C VAL A 102 9.51 -27.00 19.10
N PRO A 103 10.31 -25.99 19.51
CA PRO A 103 10.94 -25.06 18.57
C PRO A 103 11.76 -25.71 17.46
N GLU A 104 12.43 -26.83 17.74
CA GLU A 104 13.25 -27.57 16.77
C GLU A 104 12.41 -28.35 15.73
N LEU A 105 11.18 -28.73 16.08
CA LEU A 105 10.30 -29.52 15.21
C LEU A 105 9.22 -28.69 14.51
N GLU A 106 8.99 -27.46 14.99
CA GLU A 106 7.92 -26.60 14.47
C GLU A 106 7.97 -26.43 12.95
N PRO A 107 9.12 -26.15 12.29
CA PRO A 107 9.15 -25.92 10.85
C PRO A 107 8.72 -27.15 10.04
N VAL A 108 9.26 -28.33 10.38
CA VAL A 108 8.94 -29.58 9.67
C VAL A 108 7.54 -30.09 9.99
N ALA A 109 7.05 -29.85 11.21
CA ALA A 109 5.69 -30.19 11.60
C ALA A 109 4.66 -29.28 10.90
N ALA A 110 4.96 -27.99 10.75
CA ALA A 110 4.13 -27.06 10.00
C ALA A 110 4.03 -27.48 8.52
N GLU A 111 5.16 -27.83 7.90
CA GLU A 111 5.20 -28.27 6.50
C GLU A 111 4.42 -29.59 6.27
N LEU A 112 4.64 -30.60 7.12
CA LEU A 112 3.88 -31.87 7.07
C LEU A 112 2.38 -31.67 7.34
N SER A 113 2.02 -30.78 8.26
CA SER A 113 0.63 -30.41 8.53
C SER A 113 -0.03 -29.75 7.32
N GLU A 114 0.70 -28.86 6.65
CA GLU A 114 0.25 -28.19 5.43
C GLU A 114 0.07 -29.17 4.28
N MET A 115 1.06 -30.05 4.02
CA MET A 115 0.95 -31.11 3.01
C MET A 115 -0.26 -32.02 3.27
N TYR A 116 -0.46 -32.47 4.52
CA TYR A 116 -1.62 -33.29 4.87
C TYR A 116 -2.95 -32.56 4.63
N SER A 117 -3.02 -31.28 5.00
CA SER A 117 -4.24 -30.47 4.81
C SER A 117 -4.53 -30.22 3.32
N ARG A 118 -3.51 -29.90 2.52
CA ARG A 118 -3.61 -29.75 1.06
C ARG A 118 -4.04 -31.06 0.40
N GLY A 119 -3.43 -32.19 0.77
CA GLY A 119 -3.81 -33.51 0.24
C GLY A 119 -5.27 -33.85 0.48
N ARG A 120 -5.82 -33.48 1.65
CA ARG A 120 -7.26 -33.67 1.95
C ARG A 120 -8.15 -32.81 1.08
N LEU A 121 -7.77 -31.56 0.85
CA LEU A 121 -8.50 -30.65 -0.03
C LEU A 121 -8.44 -31.12 -1.49
N ASP A 122 -7.26 -31.46 -1.99
CA ASP A 122 -7.04 -31.92 -3.38
C ASP A 122 -7.82 -33.19 -3.67
N ARG A 123 -7.81 -34.16 -2.74
CA ARG A 123 -8.63 -35.37 -2.87
C ARG A 123 -10.12 -35.04 -2.83
N ALA A 124 -10.57 -34.22 -1.89
CA ALA A 124 -11.98 -33.85 -1.79
C ALA A 124 -12.48 -33.12 -3.05
N ARG A 125 -11.64 -32.27 -3.65
CA ARG A 125 -11.93 -31.49 -4.87
C ARG A 125 -11.73 -32.27 -6.17
N ASN A 126 -11.23 -33.52 -6.09
CA ASN A 126 -11.09 -34.37 -7.26
C ASN A 126 -12.46 -34.60 -7.92
N PRO A 127 -12.61 -34.40 -9.24
CA PRO A 127 -13.89 -34.54 -9.92
C PRO A 127 -14.56 -35.92 -9.71
N ASP A 128 -13.79 -37.00 -9.66
CA ASP A 128 -14.34 -38.35 -9.45
C ASP A 128 -14.81 -38.56 -8.00
N GLU A 129 -14.13 -37.96 -7.02
CA GLU A 129 -14.59 -37.97 -5.62
C GLU A 129 -15.88 -37.16 -5.46
N ILE A 130 -15.97 -36.00 -6.10
CA ILE A 130 -17.20 -35.19 -6.12
C ILE A 130 -18.34 -36.02 -6.74
N ALA A 131 -18.12 -36.65 -7.90
CA ALA A 131 -19.11 -37.50 -8.57
C ALA A 131 -19.57 -38.68 -7.69
N ARG A 132 -18.63 -39.34 -7.00
CA ARG A 132 -18.94 -40.40 -6.02
C ARG A 132 -19.83 -39.88 -4.89
N ASN A 133 -19.48 -38.74 -4.31
CA ASN A 133 -20.26 -38.15 -3.23
C ASN A 133 -21.64 -37.68 -3.72
N ILE A 134 -21.77 -37.17 -4.95
CA ILE A 134 -23.06 -36.83 -5.56
C ILE A 134 -23.93 -38.09 -5.72
N ALA A 135 -23.37 -39.20 -6.21
CA ALA A 135 -24.12 -40.46 -6.33
C ALA A 135 -24.63 -40.98 -4.97
N MET A 136 -23.87 -40.78 -3.90
CA MET A 136 -24.28 -41.13 -2.53
C MET A 136 -25.50 -40.33 -2.04
N LEU A 137 -25.83 -39.19 -2.66
CA LEU A 137 -27.05 -38.42 -2.33
C LEU A 137 -28.34 -39.17 -2.70
N ASP A 138 -28.30 -40.11 -3.65
CA ASP A 138 -29.44 -40.98 -3.97
C ASP A 138 -29.50 -42.24 -3.07
N GLY A 139 -28.56 -42.35 -2.12
CA GLY A 139 -28.44 -43.48 -1.22
C GLY A 139 -29.33 -43.42 0.03
N ASN A 140 -29.05 -44.34 0.96
CA ASN A 140 -29.70 -44.35 2.27
C ASN A 140 -29.37 -43.09 3.10
N GLN A 141 -30.10 -42.87 4.20
CA GLN A 141 -29.94 -41.65 5.02
C GLN A 141 -28.51 -41.42 5.51
N ARG A 142 -27.78 -42.48 5.85
CA ARG A 142 -26.38 -42.38 6.32
C ARG A 142 -25.45 -41.97 5.19
N ALA A 143 -25.59 -42.57 4.00
CA ALA A 143 -24.81 -42.18 2.81
C ALA A 143 -25.09 -40.72 2.43
N ARG A 144 -26.37 -40.30 2.46
CA ARG A 144 -26.78 -38.91 2.23
C ARG A 144 -26.14 -37.92 3.20
N LEU A 145 -26.16 -38.21 4.49
CA LEU A 145 -25.54 -37.32 5.49
C LEU A 145 -24.03 -37.16 5.25
N MET A 146 -23.31 -38.25 4.98
CA MET A 146 -21.88 -38.19 4.66
C MET A 146 -21.61 -37.41 3.37
N ALA A 147 -22.41 -37.66 2.33
CA ALA A 147 -22.27 -36.96 1.05
C ALA A 147 -22.47 -35.45 1.21
N ARG A 148 -23.48 -35.02 1.97
CA ARG A 148 -23.73 -33.61 2.27
C ARG A 148 -22.55 -32.98 3.00
N GLU A 149 -22.06 -33.60 4.07
CA GLU A 149 -20.90 -33.10 4.82
C GLU A 149 -19.67 -32.93 3.92
N ARG A 150 -19.39 -33.93 3.08
CA ARG A 150 -18.25 -33.91 2.15
C ARG A 150 -18.39 -32.86 1.06
N LEU A 151 -19.55 -32.76 0.41
CA LEU A 151 -19.77 -31.79 -0.65
C LEU A 151 -19.84 -30.35 -0.13
N THR A 152 -20.37 -30.14 1.07
CA THR A 152 -20.29 -28.84 1.75
C THR A 152 -18.85 -28.48 2.09
N PHE A 153 -18.03 -29.44 2.55
CA PHE A 153 -16.60 -29.21 2.77
C PHE A 153 -15.81 -28.85 1.49
N VAL A 154 -16.22 -29.41 0.34
CA VAL A 154 -15.63 -29.09 -0.97
C VAL A 154 -15.92 -27.63 -1.39
N GLY A 155 -17.06 -27.08 -0.97
CA GLY A 155 -17.45 -25.70 -1.26
C GLY A 155 -17.70 -25.46 -2.75
N GLU A 156 -17.27 -24.31 -3.27
CA GLU A 156 -17.59 -23.88 -4.64
C GLU A 156 -17.12 -24.88 -5.73
N TYR A 157 -16.07 -25.67 -5.46
CA TYR A 157 -15.55 -26.66 -6.42
C TYR A 157 -16.57 -27.75 -6.80
N ALA A 158 -17.58 -28.00 -5.96
CA ALA A 158 -18.65 -28.95 -6.28
C ALA A 158 -19.72 -28.35 -7.22
N ALA A 159 -19.78 -27.02 -7.37
CA ALA A 159 -20.86 -26.34 -8.07
C ALA A 159 -21.06 -26.77 -9.54
N PRO A 160 -20.01 -27.01 -10.36
CA PRO A 160 -20.17 -27.47 -11.75
C PRO A 160 -20.96 -28.78 -11.86
N GLN A 161 -20.52 -29.82 -11.14
CA GLN A 161 -21.17 -31.13 -11.19
C GLN A 161 -22.56 -31.13 -10.54
N LEU A 162 -22.75 -30.34 -9.47
CA LEU A 162 -24.08 -30.16 -8.89
C LEU A 162 -25.03 -29.48 -9.88
N LEU A 163 -24.57 -28.47 -10.63
CA LEU A 163 -25.36 -27.83 -11.68
C LEU A 163 -25.66 -28.79 -12.84
N GLU A 164 -24.69 -29.61 -13.25
CA GLU A 164 -24.90 -30.63 -14.30
C GLU A 164 -26.03 -31.60 -13.94
N VAL A 165 -26.14 -32.04 -12.68
CA VAL A 165 -27.26 -32.88 -12.23
C VAL A 165 -28.59 -32.17 -12.44
N LEU A 166 -28.69 -30.88 -12.12
CA LEU A 166 -29.92 -30.09 -12.30
C LEU A 166 -30.25 -29.84 -13.77
N LEU A 167 -29.24 -29.68 -14.62
CA LEU A 167 -29.39 -29.48 -16.07
C LEU A 167 -29.81 -30.77 -16.79
N ALA A 168 -29.30 -31.93 -16.34
CA ALA A 168 -29.58 -33.22 -16.97
C ALA A 168 -31.04 -33.66 -16.84
N ARG A 169 -31.74 -33.24 -15.77
CA ARG A 169 -33.17 -33.53 -15.51
C ARG A 169 -33.53 -35.02 -15.59
N SER A 170 -32.62 -35.88 -15.16
CA SER A 170 -32.70 -37.33 -15.35
C SER A 170 -33.22 -38.07 -14.13
N ASN A 171 -33.09 -37.51 -12.92
CA ASN A 171 -33.47 -38.14 -11.67
C ASN A 171 -34.07 -37.10 -10.69
N PRO A 172 -35.41 -36.97 -10.64
CA PRO A 172 -36.07 -35.98 -9.78
C PRO A 172 -35.78 -36.12 -8.28
N SER A 173 -35.51 -37.34 -7.79
CA SER A 173 -35.16 -37.57 -6.38
C SER A 173 -33.81 -36.95 -6.05
N LEU A 174 -32.81 -37.21 -6.91
CA LEU A 174 -31.47 -36.68 -6.77
C LEU A 174 -31.44 -35.16 -6.97
N GLU A 175 -32.19 -34.62 -7.93
CA GLU A 175 -32.33 -33.17 -8.16
C GLU A 175 -32.80 -32.43 -6.90
N VAL A 176 -33.79 -32.97 -6.17
CA VAL A 176 -34.25 -32.39 -4.91
C VAL A 176 -33.18 -32.43 -3.83
N GLN A 177 -32.38 -33.50 -3.76
CA GLN A 177 -31.26 -33.57 -2.81
C GLN A 177 -30.19 -32.53 -3.15
N VAL A 178 -29.85 -32.38 -4.43
CA VAL A 178 -28.88 -31.40 -4.91
C VAL A 178 -29.38 -29.96 -4.68
N GLU A 179 -30.65 -29.65 -4.96
CA GLU A 179 -31.23 -28.32 -4.66
C GLU A 179 -31.09 -28.00 -3.16
N ASN A 180 -31.40 -28.95 -2.29
CA ASN A 180 -31.30 -28.75 -0.84
C ASN A 180 -29.85 -28.63 -0.34
N LEU A 181 -28.92 -29.33 -0.98
CA LEU A 181 -27.49 -29.21 -0.68
C LEU A 181 -26.96 -27.85 -1.11
N LEU A 182 -27.30 -27.35 -2.31
CA LEU A 182 -26.91 -26.01 -2.76
C LEU A 182 -27.43 -24.92 -1.82
N VAL A 183 -28.62 -25.09 -1.25
CA VAL A 183 -29.15 -24.20 -0.20
C VAL A 183 -28.33 -24.29 1.10
N GLU A 184 -27.91 -25.49 1.50
CA GLU A 184 -27.08 -25.72 2.70
C GLU A 184 -25.67 -25.16 2.54
N MET A 185 -25.07 -25.28 1.35
CA MET A 185 -23.77 -24.67 1.01
C MET A 185 -23.79 -23.14 1.13
N GLY A 186 -24.98 -22.52 1.04
CA GLY A 186 -25.16 -21.11 1.31
C GLY A 186 -24.31 -20.23 0.39
N GLY A 187 -23.37 -19.48 0.97
CA GLY A 187 -22.53 -18.52 0.27
C GLY A 187 -21.71 -19.10 -0.90
N ASP A 188 -21.30 -20.36 -0.79
CA ASP A 188 -20.47 -21.05 -1.79
C ASP A 188 -21.23 -21.38 -3.07
N ALA A 189 -22.57 -21.43 -3.00
CA ALA A 189 -23.40 -21.65 -4.19
C ALA A 189 -23.82 -20.33 -4.87
N VAL A 190 -23.67 -19.17 -4.22
CA VAL A 190 -24.29 -17.93 -4.69
C VAL A 190 -23.73 -17.44 -6.02
N ILE A 191 -22.41 -17.20 -6.10
CA ILE A 191 -21.79 -16.66 -7.31
C ILE A 191 -21.82 -17.66 -8.46
N PRO A 192 -21.43 -18.95 -8.29
CA PRO A 192 -21.50 -19.91 -9.40
C PRO A 192 -22.91 -20.05 -9.99
N LEU A 193 -23.94 -20.11 -9.15
CA LEU A 193 -25.32 -20.19 -9.63
C LEU A 193 -25.82 -18.88 -10.23
N SER A 194 -25.34 -17.72 -9.75
CA SER A 194 -25.71 -16.41 -10.30
C SER A 194 -25.11 -16.21 -11.70
N GLU A 195 -23.89 -16.68 -11.93
CA GLU A 195 -23.28 -16.68 -13.27
C GLU A 195 -24.02 -17.62 -14.23
N ALA A 196 -24.34 -18.84 -13.78
CA ALA A 196 -25.10 -19.80 -14.58
C ALA A 196 -26.53 -19.30 -14.90
N LEU A 197 -27.18 -18.60 -13.97
CA LEU A 197 -28.54 -18.09 -14.13
C LEU A 197 -28.72 -17.25 -15.41
N LEU A 198 -27.70 -16.51 -15.85
CA LEU A 198 -27.79 -15.65 -17.03
C LEU A 198 -27.73 -16.41 -18.36
N GLY A 199 -27.17 -17.63 -18.38
CA GLY A 199 -26.93 -18.39 -19.62
C GLY A 199 -27.75 -19.68 -19.80
N VAL A 200 -28.50 -20.12 -18.78
CA VAL A 200 -29.31 -21.35 -18.83
C VAL A 200 -30.71 -21.13 -19.42
N ASP A 201 -31.41 -22.21 -19.77
CA ASP A 201 -32.79 -22.18 -20.29
C ASP A 201 -33.82 -21.71 -19.24
N GLU A 202 -34.99 -21.22 -19.69
CA GLU A 202 -36.03 -20.63 -18.81
C GLU A 202 -36.45 -21.52 -17.63
N SER A 203 -36.58 -22.84 -17.86
CA SER A 203 -36.96 -23.76 -16.78
C SER A 203 -35.86 -23.88 -15.74
N THR A 204 -34.59 -23.92 -16.15
CA THR A 204 -33.45 -23.90 -15.24
C THR A 204 -33.31 -22.54 -14.57
N GLN A 205 -33.56 -21.43 -15.27
CA GLN A 205 -33.55 -20.09 -14.67
C GLN A 205 -34.53 -19.99 -13.50
N SER A 206 -35.75 -20.52 -13.66
CA SER A 206 -36.75 -20.57 -12.58
C SER A 206 -36.24 -21.40 -11.38
N LEU A 207 -35.62 -22.55 -11.63
CA LEU A 207 -35.02 -23.39 -10.59
C LEU A 207 -33.90 -22.66 -9.85
N LEU A 208 -32.92 -22.10 -10.57
CA LEU A 208 -31.78 -21.40 -9.97
C LEU A 208 -32.22 -20.14 -9.22
N ALA A 209 -33.15 -19.37 -9.78
CA ALA A 209 -33.73 -18.22 -9.09
C ALA A 209 -34.37 -18.62 -7.77
N ARG A 210 -35.15 -19.72 -7.74
CA ARG A 210 -35.74 -20.25 -6.49
C ARG A 210 -34.67 -20.64 -5.48
N THR A 211 -33.64 -21.36 -5.91
CA THR A 211 -32.52 -21.79 -5.06
C THR A 211 -31.78 -20.58 -4.46
N LEU A 212 -31.42 -19.60 -5.28
CA LEU A 212 -30.79 -18.34 -4.83
C LEU A 212 -31.68 -17.58 -3.84
N GLY A 213 -32.99 -17.52 -4.10
CA GLY A 213 -33.97 -16.94 -3.18
C GLY A 213 -33.99 -17.66 -1.83
N ARG A 214 -33.92 -19.00 -1.83
CA ARG A 214 -33.87 -19.82 -0.59
C ARG A 214 -32.55 -19.64 0.18
N ILE A 215 -31.44 -19.44 -0.52
CA ILE A 215 -30.15 -19.10 0.11
C ILE A 215 -30.22 -17.73 0.81
N GLY A 216 -30.90 -16.75 0.20
CA GLY A 216 -31.16 -15.46 0.85
C GLY A 216 -30.00 -14.47 0.83
N ASN A 217 -28.98 -14.67 -0.02
CA ASN A 217 -27.80 -13.81 -0.08
C ASN A 217 -28.00 -12.63 -1.05
N SER A 218 -27.72 -11.41 -0.59
CA SER A 218 -27.87 -10.18 -1.38
C SER A 218 -26.95 -10.08 -2.60
N ALA A 219 -25.85 -10.85 -2.65
CA ALA A 219 -24.95 -10.87 -3.82
C ALA A 219 -25.63 -11.44 -5.08
N ALA A 220 -26.73 -12.19 -4.95
CA ALA A 220 -27.51 -12.68 -6.09
C ALA A 220 -28.44 -11.61 -6.70
N LEU A 221 -28.69 -10.50 -6.00
CA LEU A 221 -29.70 -9.51 -6.41
C LEU A 221 -29.42 -8.89 -7.79
N PRO A 222 -28.19 -8.44 -8.14
CA PRO A 222 -27.95 -7.84 -9.45
C PRO A 222 -28.36 -8.78 -10.61
N TYR A 223 -27.97 -10.05 -10.51
CA TYR A 223 -28.28 -11.10 -11.48
C TYR A 223 -29.77 -11.42 -11.56
N LEU A 224 -30.47 -11.50 -10.42
CA LEU A 224 -31.91 -11.71 -10.39
C LEU A 224 -32.67 -10.54 -11.03
N TYR A 225 -32.28 -9.30 -10.72
CA TYR A 225 -32.88 -8.12 -11.35
C TYR A 225 -32.56 -8.03 -12.85
N GLU A 226 -31.38 -8.49 -13.29
CA GLU A 226 -31.05 -8.60 -14.71
C GLU A 226 -31.99 -9.57 -15.41
N VAL A 227 -32.18 -10.80 -14.90
CA VAL A 227 -33.15 -11.76 -15.47
C VAL A 227 -34.57 -11.21 -15.43
N LEU A 228 -34.95 -10.52 -14.35
CA LEU A 228 -36.26 -9.88 -14.26
C LEU A 228 -36.46 -8.82 -15.36
N ARG A 229 -35.39 -8.19 -15.86
CA ARG A 229 -35.46 -7.17 -16.91
C ARG A 229 -35.40 -7.78 -18.30
N THR A 230 -34.53 -8.76 -18.52
CA THR A 230 -34.22 -9.31 -19.85
C THR A 230 -35.12 -10.47 -20.25
N ASN A 231 -35.69 -11.22 -19.29
CA ASN A 231 -36.56 -12.35 -19.57
C ASN A 231 -38.05 -11.94 -19.64
N SER A 232 -38.74 -12.40 -20.69
CA SER A 232 -40.17 -12.09 -20.94
C SER A 232 -41.14 -13.16 -20.44
N SER A 233 -40.65 -14.34 -20.04
CA SER A 233 -41.44 -15.47 -19.55
C SER A 233 -42.09 -15.16 -18.22
N ARG A 234 -43.44 -15.17 -18.19
CA ARG A 234 -44.21 -14.85 -16.97
C ARG A 234 -43.86 -15.78 -15.80
N THR A 235 -43.56 -17.05 -16.08
CA THR A 235 -43.18 -18.05 -15.08
C THR A 235 -41.84 -17.71 -14.44
N VAL A 236 -40.81 -17.43 -15.27
CA VAL A 236 -39.47 -17.07 -14.80
C VAL A 236 -39.53 -15.79 -13.97
N ARG A 237 -40.15 -14.74 -14.53
CA ARG A 237 -40.30 -13.44 -13.86
C ARG A 237 -40.98 -13.56 -12.51
N GLY A 238 -42.09 -14.31 -12.43
CA GLY A 238 -42.82 -14.50 -11.18
C GLY A 238 -42.08 -15.32 -10.12
N GLU A 239 -41.15 -16.21 -10.50
CA GLU A 239 -40.24 -16.86 -9.54
C GLU A 239 -39.11 -15.92 -9.11
N VAL A 240 -38.51 -15.20 -10.05
CA VAL A 240 -37.45 -14.21 -9.79
C VAL A 240 -37.96 -13.12 -8.84
N GLU A 241 -39.15 -12.56 -9.05
CA GLU A 241 -39.77 -11.58 -8.15
C GLU A 241 -39.95 -12.13 -6.72
N ARG A 242 -40.41 -13.38 -6.59
CA ARG A 242 -40.54 -14.05 -5.27
C ARG A 242 -39.19 -14.24 -4.59
N SER A 243 -38.16 -14.60 -5.35
CA SER A 243 -36.81 -14.77 -4.83
C SER A 243 -36.18 -13.46 -4.41
N ILE A 244 -36.32 -12.40 -5.21
CA ILE A 244 -35.90 -11.05 -4.84
C ILE A 244 -36.59 -10.65 -3.54
N LEU A 245 -37.92 -10.71 -3.46
CA LEU A 245 -38.70 -10.36 -2.26
C LEU A 245 -38.20 -11.11 -1.02
N ARG A 246 -37.88 -12.41 -1.16
CA ARG A 246 -37.34 -13.22 -0.06
C ARG A 246 -35.96 -12.74 0.41
N ILE A 247 -35.07 -12.34 -0.51
CA ILE A 247 -33.72 -11.87 -0.18
C ILE A 247 -33.76 -10.47 0.46
N GLN A 248 -34.44 -9.51 -0.17
CA GLN A 248 -34.39 -8.10 0.27
C GLN A 248 -35.46 -7.73 1.31
N GLN A 249 -36.47 -8.58 1.54
CA GLN A 249 -37.56 -8.38 2.50
C GLN A 249 -38.30 -7.03 2.35
N ARG A 250 -38.37 -6.53 1.11
CA ARG A 250 -39.05 -5.29 0.73
C ARG A 250 -39.65 -5.44 -0.67
N GLU A 251 -40.58 -4.55 -1.01
CA GLU A 251 -41.25 -4.54 -2.31
C GLU A 251 -40.23 -4.55 -3.47
N VAL A 252 -40.50 -5.38 -4.47
CA VAL A 252 -39.67 -5.47 -5.67
C VAL A 252 -39.92 -4.21 -6.50
N ASP A 253 -38.85 -3.49 -6.82
CA ASP A 253 -38.90 -2.36 -7.75
C ASP A 253 -38.33 -2.82 -9.10
N PRO A 254 -39.18 -3.14 -10.11
CA PRO A 254 -38.69 -3.53 -11.42
C PRO A 254 -37.97 -2.40 -12.16
N GLY A 255 -38.12 -1.15 -11.69
CA GLY A 255 -37.49 0.04 -12.23
C GLY A 255 -36.07 0.29 -11.73
N ILE A 256 -35.61 -0.43 -10.69
CA ILE A 256 -34.28 -0.24 -10.09
C ILE A 256 -33.17 -0.31 -11.14
N SER A 257 -32.17 0.55 -11.00
CA SER A 257 -30.99 0.55 -11.87
C SER A 257 -30.17 -0.73 -11.66
N ILE A 258 -30.06 -1.55 -12.70
CA ILE A 258 -29.22 -2.76 -12.67
C ILE A 258 -27.74 -2.37 -12.58
N ALA A 259 -27.35 -1.28 -13.24
CA ALA A 259 -26.00 -0.74 -13.15
C ALA A 259 -25.62 -0.37 -11.71
N GLU A 260 -26.53 0.28 -10.98
CA GLU A 260 -26.33 0.63 -9.56
C GLU A 260 -26.20 -0.62 -8.67
N LEU A 261 -26.97 -1.69 -8.96
CA LEU A 261 -26.87 -2.95 -8.22
C LEU A 261 -25.52 -3.66 -8.46
N TYR A 262 -25.05 -3.71 -9.71
CA TYR A 262 -23.75 -4.27 -10.04
C TYR A 262 -22.61 -3.44 -9.46
N TRP A 263 -22.68 -2.11 -9.58
CA TRP A 263 -21.74 -1.19 -8.93
C TRP A 263 -21.69 -1.44 -7.41
N GLY A 264 -22.84 -1.48 -6.74
CA GLY A 264 -22.91 -1.71 -5.29
C GLY A 264 -22.36 -3.08 -4.86
N LEU A 265 -22.49 -4.13 -5.68
CA LEU A 265 -21.82 -5.40 -5.42
C LEU A 265 -20.31 -5.30 -5.65
N GLY A 266 -19.88 -4.59 -6.70
CA GLY A 266 -18.48 -4.30 -7.00
C GLY A 266 -17.78 -3.55 -5.86
N GLU A 267 -18.44 -2.55 -5.27
CA GLU A 267 -17.96 -1.82 -4.08
C GLU A 267 -17.67 -2.75 -2.91
N ARG A 268 -18.55 -3.73 -2.67
CA ARG A 268 -18.36 -4.69 -1.57
C ARG A 268 -17.15 -5.59 -1.80
N TYR A 269 -16.89 -5.98 -3.04
CA TYR A 269 -15.68 -6.70 -3.42
C TYR A 269 -14.45 -5.82 -3.27
N TYR A 270 -14.49 -4.58 -3.77
CA TYR A 270 -13.38 -3.63 -3.68
C TYR A 270 -12.93 -3.40 -2.22
N ARG A 271 -13.88 -3.25 -1.29
CA ARG A 271 -13.60 -3.13 0.16
C ARG A 271 -13.13 -4.42 0.84
N GLY A 272 -12.93 -5.51 0.10
CA GLY A 272 -12.45 -6.78 0.65
C GLY A 272 -13.42 -7.43 1.65
N SER A 273 -14.74 -7.28 1.46
CA SER A 273 -15.74 -7.83 2.39
C SER A 273 -15.51 -9.33 2.62
N ARG A 274 -15.14 -9.72 3.85
CA ARG A 274 -14.81 -11.13 4.20
C ARG A 274 -15.91 -12.13 3.81
N SER A 275 -17.17 -11.72 3.79
CA SER A 275 -18.30 -12.55 3.38
C SER A 275 -18.29 -12.96 1.89
N LEU A 276 -17.46 -12.33 1.06
CA LEU A 276 -17.39 -12.53 -0.39
C LEU A 276 -16.11 -13.27 -0.85
N VAL A 277 -15.16 -13.50 0.06
CA VAL A 277 -13.95 -14.30 -0.17
C VAL A 277 -14.17 -15.67 0.45
N ARG A 278 -14.06 -16.76 -0.33
CA ARG A 278 -14.37 -18.12 0.14
C ARG A 278 -13.18 -18.86 0.69
N PHE A 279 -12.01 -18.65 0.10
CA PHE A 279 -10.81 -19.39 0.45
C PHE A 279 -9.70 -18.47 0.98
N PRO A 280 -9.95 -17.63 2.01
CA PRO A 280 -9.03 -16.55 2.40
C PRO A 280 -7.63 -17.03 2.83
N ASN A 281 -7.49 -18.31 3.18
CA ASN A 281 -6.23 -18.93 3.59
C ASN A 281 -5.57 -19.73 2.44
N GLU A 282 -6.14 -19.71 1.24
CA GLU A 282 -5.60 -20.40 0.08
C GLU A 282 -4.97 -19.39 -0.89
N SER A 283 -4.03 -19.88 -1.71
CA SER A 283 -3.34 -19.04 -2.69
C SER A 283 -4.25 -18.54 -3.81
N HIS A 284 -5.38 -19.21 -4.06
CA HIS A 284 -6.30 -18.86 -5.13
C HIS A 284 -7.76 -18.83 -4.68
N GLN A 285 -8.53 -17.94 -5.31
CA GLN A 285 -9.99 -17.94 -5.36
C GLN A 285 -10.47 -18.40 -6.74
N LEU A 286 -11.76 -18.67 -6.87
CA LEU A 286 -12.38 -19.08 -8.13
C LEU A 286 -13.18 -17.93 -8.73
N LEU A 287 -12.80 -17.52 -9.93
CA LEU A 287 -13.59 -16.65 -10.77
C LEU A 287 -14.52 -17.49 -11.63
N TRP A 288 -15.82 -17.40 -11.40
CA TRP A 288 -16.81 -18.24 -12.08
C TRP A 288 -17.25 -17.64 -13.41
N ASN A 289 -17.32 -18.49 -14.43
CA ASN A 289 -17.86 -18.17 -15.74
C ASN A 289 -18.84 -19.26 -16.17
N TYR A 290 -19.83 -18.89 -16.99
CA TYR A 290 -20.76 -19.84 -17.58
C TYR A 290 -20.80 -19.65 -19.09
N ASP A 291 -20.60 -20.74 -19.82
CA ASP A 291 -20.81 -20.81 -21.26
C ASP A 291 -21.81 -21.95 -21.56
N PRO A 292 -22.83 -21.76 -22.41
CA PRO A 292 -23.80 -22.82 -22.71
C PRO A 292 -23.21 -24.09 -23.34
N GLY A 293 -22.05 -24.00 -24.01
CA GLY A 293 -21.37 -25.13 -24.64
C GLY A 293 -20.42 -25.87 -23.69
N ILE A 294 -19.80 -25.18 -22.74
CA ILE A 294 -18.84 -25.74 -21.76
C ILE A 294 -19.52 -26.08 -20.42
N GLY A 295 -20.50 -25.29 -20.01
CA GLY A 295 -21.10 -25.31 -18.68
C GLY A 295 -20.49 -24.26 -17.75
N LEU A 296 -20.66 -24.48 -16.45
CA LEU A 296 -20.08 -23.64 -15.39
C LEU A 296 -18.62 -24.05 -15.15
N TYR A 297 -17.68 -23.13 -15.30
CA TYR A 297 -16.26 -23.41 -15.11
C TYR A 297 -15.56 -22.30 -14.30
N PRO A 298 -14.57 -22.65 -13.45
CA PRO A 298 -13.80 -21.68 -12.71
C PRO A 298 -12.52 -21.27 -13.45
N THR A 299 -12.07 -20.04 -13.21
CA THR A 299 -10.72 -19.57 -13.50
C THR A 299 -10.03 -19.26 -12.17
N PRO A 300 -8.92 -19.94 -11.82
CA PRO A 300 -8.22 -19.69 -10.56
C PRO A 300 -7.49 -18.34 -10.60
N ILE A 301 -7.75 -17.49 -9.60
CA ILE A 301 -7.16 -16.15 -9.46
C ILE A 301 -6.43 -16.07 -8.12
N ARG A 302 -5.27 -15.42 -8.08
CA ARG A 302 -4.55 -15.16 -6.83
C ARG A 302 -5.45 -14.46 -5.81
N THR A 303 -5.50 -14.98 -4.59
CA THR A 303 -6.40 -14.46 -3.54
C THR A 303 -6.17 -12.98 -3.27
N GLU A 304 -4.92 -12.54 -3.35
CA GLU A 304 -4.49 -11.16 -3.12
C GLU A 304 -5.15 -10.18 -4.10
N VAL A 305 -5.37 -10.58 -5.37
CA VAL A 305 -5.96 -9.70 -6.40
C VAL A 305 -7.41 -10.04 -6.75
N PHE A 306 -7.96 -11.17 -6.25
CA PHE A 306 -9.31 -11.62 -6.59
C PHE A 306 -10.40 -10.56 -6.37
N HIS A 307 -10.35 -9.89 -5.22
CA HIS A 307 -11.34 -8.88 -4.85
C HIS A 307 -11.34 -7.67 -5.80
N ILE A 308 -10.15 -7.26 -6.26
CA ILE A 308 -9.94 -6.23 -7.27
C ILE A 308 -10.50 -6.70 -8.62
N MET A 309 -10.27 -7.95 -9.00
CA MET A 309 -10.77 -8.50 -10.27
C MET A 309 -12.29 -8.55 -10.31
N ARG A 310 -12.93 -9.01 -9.23
CA ARG A 310 -14.39 -9.00 -9.12
C ARG A 310 -14.96 -7.59 -9.14
N ALA A 311 -14.31 -6.63 -8.48
CA ALA A 311 -14.73 -5.23 -8.52
C ALA A 311 -14.70 -4.67 -9.95
N MET A 312 -13.62 -4.92 -10.71
CA MET A 312 -13.52 -4.53 -12.11
C MET A 312 -14.59 -5.18 -12.98
N GLU A 313 -14.76 -6.50 -12.90
CA GLU A 313 -15.75 -7.22 -13.72
C GLU A 313 -17.18 -6.73 -13.46
N LEU A 314 -17.54 -6.51 -12.19
CA LEU A 314 -18.87 -6.02 -11.84
C LEU A 314 -19.07 -4.55 -12.26
N ALA A 315 -18.01 -3.74 -12.22
CA ALA A 315 -18.05 -2.40 -12.79
C ALA A 315 -18.21 -2.44 -14.32
N GLU A 316 -17.55 -3.37 -15.02
CA GLU A 316 -17.73 -3.58 -16.46
C GLU A 316 -19.17 -3.98 -16.80
N ARG A 317 -19.82 -4.84 -15.99
CA ARG A 317 -21.25 -5.15 -16.14
C ARG A 317 -22.14 -3.94 -15.90
N ALA A 318 -21.83 -3.14 -14.88
CA ALA A 318 -22.57 -1.90 -14.63
C ALA A 318 -22.49 -0.96 -15.84
N LEU A 319 -21.29 -0.78 -16.42
CA LEU A 319 -21.05 0.05 -17.61
C LEU A 319 -21.68 -0.51 -18.89
N ALA A 320 -21.80 -1.84 -19.02
CA ALA A 320 -22.53 -2.45 -20.12
C ALA A 320 -24.02 -2.10 -20.08
N GLY A 321 -24.60 -1.95 -18.87
CA GLY A 321 -25.98 -1.52 -18.67
C GLY A 321 -26.19 -0.01 -18.76
N ASP A 322 -25.23 0.77 -18.27
CA ASP A 322 -25.22 2.24 -18.28
C ASP A 322 -23.79 2.77 -18.51
N PRO A 323 -23.41 3.08 -19.77
CA PRO A 323 -22.06 3.55 -20.09
C PRO A 323 -21.66 4.88 -19.46
N GLU A 324 -22.63 5.68 -19.00
CA GLU A 324 -22.40 7.00 -18.38
C GLU A 324 -22.37 6.93 -16.84
N HIS A 325 -22.42 5.71 -16.26
CA HIS A 325 -22.48 5.51 -14.81
C HIS A 325 -21.17 5.92 -14.10
N GLU A 326 -21.09 7.19 -13.68
CA GLU A 326 -19.85 7.81 -13.18
C GLU A 326 -19.19 7.07 -12.02
N ASN A 327 -20.00 6.51 -11.10
CA ASN A 327 -19.49 5.74 -9.96
C ASN A 327 -18.87 4.40 -10.37
N ALA A 328 -19.37 3.79 -11.45
CA ALA A 328 -18.84 2.53 -11.97
C ALA A 328 -17.54 2.78 -12.72
N ILE A 329 -17.43 3.88 -13.48
CA ILE A 329 -16.17 4.34 -14.07
C ILE A 329 -15.14 4.56 -12.95
N GLY A 330 -15.50 5.29 -11.89
CA GLY A 330 -14.62 5.55 -10.75
C GLY A 330 -14.15 4.26 -10.04
N LEU A 331 -15.06 3.32 -9.80
CA LEU A 331 -14.75 2.02 -9.22
C LEU A 331 -13.79 1.22 -10.11
N TRP A 332 -14.07 1.16 -11.42
CA TRP A 332 -13.23 0.43 -12.37
C TRP A 332 -11.82 1.01 -12.45
N LEU A 333 -11.68 2.34 -12.49
CA LEU A 333 -10.38 3.01 -12.52
C LEU A 333 -9.59 2.76 -11.24
N ALA A 334 -10.24 2.89 -10.07
CA ALA A 334 -9.61 2.61 -8.78
C ALA A 334 -9.11 1.16 -8.73
N ALA A 335 -9.97 0.21 -9.06
CA ALA A 335 -9.62 -1.20 -9.08
C ALA A 335 -8.52 -1.52 -10.11
N ASN A 336 -8.50 -0.87 -11.28
CA ASN A 336 -7.44 -1.10 -12.27
C ASN A 336 -6.07 -0.55 -11.80
N PHE A 337 -6.04 0.57 -11.08
CA PHE A 337 -4.82 1.02 -10.42
C PHE A 337 -4.39 0.07 -9.31
N SER A 338 -5.30 -0.33 -8.42
CA SER A 338 -5.01 -1.28 -7.35
C SER A 338 -4.52 -2.62 -7.89
N ARG A 339 -5.02 -3.06 -9.06
CA ARG A 339 -4.51 -4.24 -9.78
C ARG A 339 -3.01 -4.09 -10.02
N GLU A 340 -2.57 -3.00 -10.65
CA GLU A 340 -1.14 -2.79 -10.94
C GLU A 340 -0.29 -2.61 -9.67
N ILE A 341 -0.85 -2.05 -8.61
CA ILE A 341 -0.16 -1.82 -7.34
C ILE A 341 0.05 -3.14 -6.57
N HIS A 342 -0.93 -4.04 -6.59
CA HIS A 342 -0.96 -5.26 -5.78
C HIS A 342 -0.71 -6.54 -6.56
N GLU A 343 -0.52 -6.47 -7.89
CA GLU A 343 -0.20 -7.64 -8.71
C GLU A 343 1.12 -8.28 -8.23
N PRO A 344 1.10 -9.56 -7.82
CA PRO A 344 2.31 -10.23 -7.38
C PRO A 344 3.36 -10.28 -8.49
N GLU A 345 4.63 -10.11 -8.13
CA GLU A 345 5.72 -10.17 -9.10
C GLU A 345 5.73 -11.52 -9.84
N GLY A 346 5.80 -11.47 -11.18
CA GLY A 346 5.78 -12.65 -12.04
C GLY A 346 4.40 -13.30 -12.22
N TYR A 347 3.33 -12.74 -11.67
CA TYR A 347 1.97 -13.25 -11.90
C TYR A 347 1.44 -12.81 -13.26
N ALA A 348 1.11 -13.79 -14.11
CA ALA A 348 0.35 -13.55 -15.34
C ALA A 348 -1.14 -13.69 -15.03
N ASN A 349 -1.85 -12.56 -14.98
CA ASN A 349 -3.28 -12.55 -14.75
C ASN A 349 -4.02 -13.30 -15.89
N PRO A 350 -4.81 -14.35 -15.59
CA PRO A 350 -5.45 -15.15 -16.63
C PRO A 350 -6.71 -14.50 -17.21
N VAL A 351 -7.22 -13.40 -16.63
CA VAL A 351 -8.45 -12.72 -17.05
C VAL A 351 -8.17 -11.63 -18.07
N TYR A 352 -7.05 -10.93 -17.91
CA TYR A 352 -6.73 -9.76 -18.73
C TYR A 352 -5.55 -10.03 -19.64
N SER A 353 -5.68 -9.62 -20.91
CA SER A 353 -4.62 -9.74 -21.89
C SER A 353 -3.35 -9.01 -21.43
N PRO A 354 -2.15 -9.58 -21.65
CA PRO A 354 -0.88 -8.88 -21.46
C PRO A 354 -0.79 -7.60 -22.31
N ASP A 355 -1.51 -7.54 -23.43
CA ASP A 355 -1.53 -6.38 -24.34
C ASP A 355 -2.46 -5.25 -23.87
N ARG A 356 -3.13 -5.41 -22.73
CA ARG A 356 -4.00 -4.36 -22.17
C ARG A 356 -3.15 -3.12 -21.86
N ARG A 357 -3.70 -1.94 -22.15
CA ARG A 357 -3.08 -0.67 -21.74
C ARG A 357 -3.00 -0.59 -20.22
N ASP A 358 -2.03 0.17 -19.73
CA ASP A 358 -1.90 0.45 -18.30
C ASP A 358 -3.12 1.22 -17.76
N ALA A 359 -3.30 1.21 -16.43
CA ALA A 359 -4.40 1.87 -15.76
C ALA A 359 -4.36 3.39 -15.94
N LEU A 360 -3.15 3.96 -16.03
CA LEU A 360 -2.96 5.40 -16.23
C LEU A 360 -3.57 5.86 -17.56
N TYR A 361 -3.41 5.10 -18.64
CA TYR A 361 -4.02 5.37 -19.94
C TYR A 361 -5.53 5.57 -19.83
N TYR A 362 -6.23 4.66 -19.15
CA TYR A 362 -7.68 4.75 -19.00
C TYR A 362 -8.10 5.91 -18.09
N ALA A 363 -7.36 6.15 -17.01
CA ALA A 363 -7.63 7.27 -16.10
C ALA A 363 -7.46 8.63 -16.80
N VAL A 364 -6.39 8.78 -17.59
CA VAL A 364 -6.13 9.98 -18.38
C VAL A 364 -7.22 10.17 -19.44
N MET A 365 -7.60 9.10 -20.14
CA MET A 365 -8.66 9.16 -21.15
C MET A 365 -10.03 9.52 -20.56
N SER A 366 -10.28 9.14 -19.30
CA SER A 366 -11.53 9.45 -18.59
C SER A 366 -11.58 10.92 -18.09
N GLY A 367 -10.42 11.57 -17.93
CA GLY A 367 -10.33 12.96 -17.51
C GLY A 367 -10.33 13.18 -15.99
N ALA A 368 -10.02 14.42 -15.59
CA ALA A 368 -9.69 14.79 -14.21
C ALA A 368 -10.82 14.52 -13.19
N GLY A 369 -12.09 14.65 -13.60
CA GLY A 369 -13.23 14.41 -12.71
C GLY A 369 -13.32 12.96 -12.22
N HIS A 370 -13.05 11.97 -13.09
CA HIS A 370 -13.01 10.57 -12.67
C HIS A 370 -11.75 10.24 -11.87
N ALA A 371 -10.59 10.78 -12.25
CA ALA A 371 -9.36 10.62 -11.49
C ALA A 371 -9.48 11.19 -10.05
N GLN A 372 -10.18 12.31 -9.87
CA GLN A 372 -10.46 12.83 -8.53
C GLN A 372 -11.44 11.97 -7.72
N ARG A 373 -12.39 11.27 -8.33
CA ARG A 373 -13.20 10.26 -7.62
C ARG A 373 -12.37 9.07 -7.15
N VAL A 374 -11.33 8.69 -7.90
CA VAL A 374 -10.35 7.69 -7.44
C VAL A 374 -9.55 8.24 -6.27
N LEU A 375 -9.09 9.50 -6.35
CA LEU A 375 -8.40 10.16 -5.25
C LEU A 375 -9.27 10.26 -3.98
N GLU A 376 -10.57 10.52 -4.11
CA GLU A 376 -11.51 10.52 -3.00
C GLU A 376 -11.49 9.17 -2.25
N ARG A 377 -11.60 8.06 -2.99
CA ARG A 377 -11.50 6.71 -2.42
C ARG A 377 -10.16 6.47 -1.75
N ALA A 378 -9.07 6.87 -2.41
CA ALA A 378 -7.74 6.71 -1.86
C ALA A 378 -7.54 7.49 -0.56
N ILE A 379 -8.14 8.68 -0.43
CA ILE A 379 -8.12 9.47 0.81
C ILE A 379 -8.94 8.79 1.90
N ASP A 380 -10.15 8.33 1.57
CA ASP A 380 -11.06 7.69 2.53
C ASP A 380 -10.48 6.36 3.05
N ASP A 381 -9.87 5.57 2.17
CA ASP A 381 -9.24 4.27 2.50
C ASP A 381 -7.78 4.42 2.99
N ARG A 382 -7.20 5.63 2.91
CA ARG A 382 -5.78 5.93 3.16
C ARG A 382 -4.81 5.09 2.34
N ASP A 383 -5.19 4.80 1.10
CA ASP A 383 -4.36 4.11 0.14
C ASP A 383 -3.41 5.10 -0.54
N THR A 384 -2.23 5.28 0.06
CA THR A 384 -1.21 6.21 -0.45
C THR A 384 -0.75 5.87 -1.88
N PRO A 385 -0.40 4.62 -2.24
CA PRO A 385 -0.11 4.27 -3.62
C PRO A 385 -1.21 4.67 -4.60
N LEU A 386 -2.48 4.40 -4.27
CA LEU A 386 -3.61 4.77 -5.13
C LEU A 386 -3.78 6.28 -5.24
N ALA A 387 -3.63 7.03 -4.13
CA ALA A 387 -3.72 8.49 -4.12
C ALA A 387 -2.71 9.11 -5.08
N ARG A 388 -1.46 8.62 -5.07
CA ARG A 388 -0.40 9.07 -5.97
C ARG A 388 -0.72 8.81 -7.44
N ARG A 389 -1.20 7.59 -7.77
CA ARG A 389 -1.62 7.24 -9.14
C ARG A 389 -2.81 8.08 -9.62
N ALA A 390 -3.75 8.38 -8.73
CA ALA A 390 -4.88 9.25 -9.03
C ALA A 390 -4.43 10.70 -9.30
N ILE A 391 -3.53 11.25 -8.47
CA ILE A 391 -2.98 12.60 -8.68
C ILE A 391 -2.16 12.68 -9.97
N GLU A 392 -1.38 11.65 -10.30
CA GLU A 392 -0.67 11.56 -11.58
C GLU A 392 -1.63 11.67 -12.77
N ALA A 393 -2.75 10.95 -12.75
CA ALA A 393 -3.78 11.05 -13.78
C ALA A 393 -4.43 12.44 -13.82
N VAL A 394 -4.66 13.07 -12.67
CA VAL A 394 -5.18 14.45 -12.60
C VAL A 394 -4.17 15.43 -13.22
N ALA A 395 -2.88 15.33 -12.90
CA ALA A 395 -1.85 16.22 -13.40
C ALA A 395 -1.71 16.18 -14.94
N LEU A 396 -1.94 15.01 -15.55
CA LEU A 396 -1.89 14.83 -17.00
C LEU A 396 -3.14 15.32 -17.74
N THR A 397 -4.27 15.48 -17.04
CA THR A 397 -5.57 15.80 -17.66
C THR A 397 -6.10 17.17 -17.30
N ALA A 398 -5.70 17.75 -16.16
CA ALA A 398 -6.30 18.94 -15.62
C ALA A 398 -5.67 20.24 -16.17
N GLY A 399 -6.50 21.08 -16.78
CA GLY A 399 -6.35 22.54 -16.80
C GLY A 399 -7.35 23.22 -15.85
N ASP A 400 -7.25 24.55 -15.67
CA ASP A 400 -8.06 25.35 -14.72
C ASP A 400 -9.57 24.99 -14.72
N ALA A 401 -10.22 24.95 -15.89
CA ALA A 401 -11.66 24.66 -15.99
C ALA A 401 -12.02 23.20 -15.63
N SER A 402 -11.17 22.25 -16.02
CA SER A 402 -11.41 20.81 -15.80
C SER A 402 -11.08 20.35 -14.39
N LEU A 403 -10.24 21.11 -13.66
CA LEU A 403 -9.83 20.76 -12.31
C LEU A 403 -11.00 20.80 -11.32
N TRP A 404 -12.02 21.59 -11.62
CA TRP A 404 -13.21 21.76 -10.78
C TRP A 404 -14.48 21.11 -11.34
N SER A 405 -14.46 20.66 -12.59
CA SER A 405 -15.64 20.16 -13.31
C SER A 405 -16.03 18.74 -12.89
N GLY A 406 -17.34 18.46 -12.83
CA GLY A 406 -17.86 17.11 -12.58
C GLY A 406 -17.60 16.58 -11.16
N LEU A 407 -17.29 17.47 -10.21
CA LEU A 407 -17.08 17.13 -8.81
C LEU A 407 -18.32 17.49 -7.99
N GLY A 408 -18.59 16.68 -6.96
CA GLY A 408 -19.60 16.96 -5.96
C GLY A 408 -19.18 18.09 -5.00
N ALA A 409 -19.64 18.02 -3.76
CA ALA A 409 -19.28 19.00 -2.73
C ALA A 409 -17.81 18.88 -2.28
N ARG A 410 -17.25 17.67 -2.32
CA ARG A 410 -15.86 17.39 -1.93
C ARG A 410 -14.87 17.78 -3.02
N ARG A 411 -13.64 18.08 -2.61
CA ARG A 411 -12.55 18.50 -3.49
C ARG A 411 -11.29 17.68 -3.15
N PRO A 412 -11.21 16.42 -3.60
CA PRO A 412 -10.16 15.48 -3.17
C PRO A 412 -8.75 15.98 -3.40
N LEU A 413 -8.49 16.69 -4.50
CA LEU A 413 -7.16 17.25 -4.77
C LEU A 413 -6.76 18.33 -3.74
N LEU A 414 -7.72 19.08 -3.19
CA LEU A 414 -7.47 20.06 -2.13
C LEU A 414 -7.27 19.37 -0.78
N GLU A 415 -8.05 18.33 -0.51
CA GLU A 415 -7.89 17.48 0.69
C GLU A 415 -6.49 16.83 0.71
N ALA A 416 -5.97 16.44 -0.46
CA ALA A 416 -4.64 15.86 -0.61
C ALA A 416 -3.48 16.80 -0.19
N LEU A 417 -3.69 18.12 -0.14
CA LEU A 417 -2.70 19.07 0.40
C LEU A 417 -2.47 18.90 1.91
N SER A 418 -3.41 18.28 2.63
CA SER A 418 -3.29 17.88 4.04
C SER A 418 -3.00 16.39 4.21
N TYR A 419 -2.70 15.62 3.15
CA TYR A 419 -2.54 14.18 3.28
C TYR A 419 -1.31 13.80 4.13
N PRO A 420 -1.34 12.75 4.97
CA PRO A 420 -0.22 12.39 5.86
C PRO A 420 1.13 12.17 5.14
N ASP A 421 1.14 11.49 4.00
CA ASP A 421 2.37 11.29 3.20
C ASP A 421 2.72 12.59 2.43
N ARG A 422 3.92 13.13 2.68
CA ARG A 422 4.46 14.31 1.98
C ARG A 422 4.49 14.15 0.46
N ARG A 423 4.68 12.94 -0.07
CA ARG A 423 4.64 12.66 -1.52
C ARG A 423 3.30 13.07 -2.10
N VAL A 424 2.20 12.73 -1.43
CA VAL A 424 0.85 13.08 -1.87
C VAL A 424 0.64 14.59 -1.81
N GLN A 425 1.11 15.26 -0.76
CA GLN A 425 1.06 16.72 -0.67
C GLN A 425 1.83 17.41 -1.80
N TYR A 426 3.07 16.98 -2.07
CA TYR A 426 3.91 17.52 -3.14
C TYR A 426 3.30 17.26 -4.51
N GLU A 427 2.85 16.04 -4.78
CA GLU A 427 2.21 15.69 -6.05
C GLU A 427 0.91 16.49 -6.26
N ALA A 428 0.10 16.68 -5.22
CA ALA A 428 -1.13 17.48 -5.28
C ALA A 428 -0.83 18.97 -5.54
N ALA A 429 0.15 19.53 -4.83
CA ALA A 429 0.59 20.92 -5.03
C ALA A 429 1.18 21.12 -6.43
N LEU A 430 1.95 20.16 -6.94
CA LEU A 430 2.48 20.17 -8.30
C LEU A 430 1.35 20.12 -9.33
N ALA A 431 0.36 19.24 -9.17
CA ALA A 431 -0.79 19.13 -10.06
C ALA A 431 -1.59 20.44 -10.11
N LEU A 432 -1.87 21.05 -8.95
CA LEU A 432 -2.56 22.34 -8.85
C LEU A 432 -1.77 23.47 -9.51
N ALA A 433 -0.48 23.57 -9.24
CA ALA A 433 0.37 24.61 -9.80
C ALA A 433 0.55 24.48 -11.32
N GLN A 434 0.69 23.24 -11.83
CA GLN A 434 0.81 22.96 -13.26
C GLN A 434 -0.48 23.25 -14.04
N ALA A 435 -1.64 23.14 -13.39
CA ALA A 435 -2.92 23.55 -13.96
C ALA A 435 -3.03 25.08 -14.15
N LYS A 436 -2.13 25.87 -13.54
CA LYS A 436 -2.05 27.34 -13.62
C LYS A 436 -3.40 28.02 -13.40
N PRO A 437 -4.01 27.84 -12.21
CA PRO A 437 -5.36 28.31 -11.95
C PRO A 437 -5.45 29.82 -12.09
N VAL A 438 -6.56 30.31 -12.62
CA VAL A 438 -6.84 31.76 -12.73
C VAL A 438 -8.02 32.20 -11.86
N SER A 439 -8.76 31.25 -11.33
CA SER A 439 -9.85 31.47 -10.38
C SER A 439 -9.41 31.12 -8.96
N GLN A 440 -9.74 31.97 -7.99
CA GLN A 440 -9.46 31.72 -6.57
C GLN A 440 -10.18 30.46 -6.09
N PHE A 441 -9.51 29.69 -5.23
CA PHE A 441 -10.05 28.47 -4.61
C PHE A 441 -9.58 28.33 -3.16
N PRO A 442 -10.33 27.61 -2.30
CA PRO A 442 -9.95 27.40 -0.91
C PRO A 442 -8.61 26.70 -0.77
N GLY A 443 -7.69 27.23 0.04
CA GLY A 443 -6.39 26.62 0.28
C GLY A 443 -5.33 26.93 -0.78
N ALA A 444 -5.58 27.86 -1.71
CA ALA A 444 -4.61 28.30 -2.71
C ALA A 444 -3.29 28.77 -2.07
N GLU A 445 -3.39 29.44 -0.91
CA GLU A 445 -2.27 29.92 -0.10
C GLU A 445 -1.34 28.81 0.42
N ARG A 446 -1.76 27.54 0.35
CA ARG A 446 -0.96 26.39 0.80
C ARG A 446 -0.04 25.84 -0.30
N VAL A 447 -0.40 26.04 -1.57
CA VAL A 447 0.28 25.39 -2.71
C VAL A 447 1.73 25.86 -2.81
N THR A 448 1.98 27.17 -2.85
CA THR A 448 3.33 27.72 -2.96
C THR A 448 4.22 27.31 -1.77
N PRO A 449 3.79 27.44 -0.49
CA PRO A 449 4.56 26.95 0.64
C PRO A 449 4.90 25.46 0.59
N ILE A 450 3.96 24.59 0.16
CA ILE A 450 4.21 23.15 0.03
C ILE A 450 5.29 22.86 -1.01
N LEU A 451 5.24 23.53 -2.17
CA LEU A 451 6.29 23.42 -3.21
C LEU A 451 7.65 23.90 -2.71
N ALA A 452 7.68 25.00 -1.96
CA ALA A 452 8.92 25.53 -1.38
C ALA A 452 9.47 24.61 -0.28
N GLY A 453 8.59 23.93 0.47
CA GLY A 453 8.96 22.94 1.49
C GLY A 453 9.66 21.69 0.93
N ALA A 454 9.55 21.41 -0.37
CA ALA A 454 10.28 20.34 -1.02
C ALA A 454 11.76 20.66 -1.30
N VAL A 455 12.21 21.91 -1.06
CA VAL A 455 13.54 22.43 -1.46
C VAL A 455 14.63 22.29 -0.39
N PRO A 456 14.37 22.52 0.92
CA PRO A 456 15.27 22.06 1.99
C PRO A 456 15.52 20.55 1.85
N ASP A 457 16.48 20.00 2.60
CA ASP A 457 16.74 18.57 2.56
C ASP A 457 15.46 17.80 2.92
N ALA A 458 14.68 17.39 1.91
CA ALA A 458 13.33 16.86 2.11
C ALA A 458 13.33 15.47 2.77
N SER A 459 14.52 14.95 3.07
CA SER A 459 14.75 13.82 3.96
C SER A 459 14.68 14.18 5.45
N GLU A 460 14.82 15.46 5.82
CA GLU A 460 14.68 15.91 7.21
C GLU A 460 13.25 15.72 7.71
N ARG A 461 13.16 15.11 8.89
CA ARG A 461 11.92 14.84 9.60
C ARG A 461 11.87 15.69 10.85
N PHE A 462 10.77 16.38 11.07
CA PHE A 462 10.56 17.25 12.22
C PHE A 462 9.62 16.59 13.23
N ALA A 463 10.02 16.60 14.50
CA ALA A 463 9.18 16.08 15.58
C ALA A 463 8.90 17.14 16.65
N VAL A 464 7.73 17.06 17.27
CA VAL A 464 7.34 17.87 18.42
C VAL A 464 7.24 16.98 19.65
N VAL A 465 7.82 17.44 20.76
CA VAL A 465 7.77 16.75 22.06
C VAL A 465 6.94 17.58 23.04
N LEU A 466 5.92 16.94 23.63
CA LEU A 466 5.17 17.48 24.76
C LEU A 466 5.35 16.57 25.97
N ALA A 467 6.01 17.03 27.04
CA ALA A 467 6.23 16.18 28.22
C ALA A 467 5.85 16.87 29.53
N VAL A 468 5.69 16.07 30.59
CA VAL A 468 5.33 16.52 31.95
C VAL A 468 6.29 17.55 32.55
N ASP A 469 7.57 17.45 32.25
CA ASP A 469 8.65 18.28 32.77
C ASP A 469 9.84 18.34 31.81
N ILE A 470 10.84 19.17 32.16
CA ILE A 470 12.01 19.44 31.32
C ILE A 470 12.93 18.21 31.18
N GLU A 471 13.02 17.36 32.22
CA GLU A 471 13.85 16.15 32.18
C GLU A 471 13.30 15.19 31.15
N ARG A 472 11.99 14.91 31.21
CA ARG A 472 11.33 14.04 30.23
C ARG A 472 11.31 14.63 28.82
N GLN A 473 11.25 15.96 28.68
CA GLN A 473 11.41 16.62 27.38
C GLN A 473 12.78 16.36 26.77
N GLN A 474 13.86 16.39 27.57
CA GLN A 474 15.21 16.10 27.09
C GLN A 474 15.37 14.64 26.71
N ASP A 475 14.89 13.70 27.54
CA ASP A 475 14.94 12.27 27.23
C ASP A 475 14.28 11.94 25.88
N LEU A 476 13.03 12.42 25.68
CA LEU A 476 12.30 12.18 24.44
C LEU A 476 12.93 12.91 23.25
N ARG A 477 13.53 14.08 23.47
CA ARG A 477 14.25 14.79 22.42
C ARG A 477 15.47 14.01 21.96
N ASP A 478 16.29 13.53 22.89
CA ASP A 478 17.52 12.82 22.58
C ASP A 478 17.20 11.50 21.85
N LEU A 479 16.18 10.76 22.32
CA LEU A 479 15.67 9.56 21.65
C LEU A 479 15.23 9.85 20.20
N LEU A 480 14.43 10.89 19.98
CA LEU A 480 13.95 11.20 18.63
C LEU A 480 15.07 11.70 17.71
N MET A 481 16.09 12.37 18.26
CA MET A 481 17.30 12.73 17.51
C MET A 481 18.10 11.49 17.08
N GLU A 482 18.21 10.47 17.94
CA GLU A 482 18.82 9.17 17.60
C GLU A 482 18.03 8.46 16.49
N GLU A 483 16.70 8.56 16.51
CA GLU A 483 15.80 8.06 15.46
C GLU A 483 15.81 8.92 14.18
N GLY A 484 16.63 9.98 14.13
CA GLY A 484 16.88 10.81 12.95
C GLY A 484 15.81 11.88 12.71
N TYR A 485 15.20 12.41 13.77
CA TYR A 485 14.32 13.58 13.72
C TYR A 485 15.04 14.85 14.19
N THR A 486 14.77 15.96 13.50
CA THR A 486 15.01 17.31 13.98
C THR A 486 13.88 17.68 14.95
N VAL A 487 14.16 17.63 16.25
CA VAL A 487 13.17 17.92 17.28
C VAL A 487 13.03 19.43 17.45
N LEU A 488 11.81 19.94 17.21
CA LEU A 488 11.43 21.33 17.44
C LEU A 488 11.47 21.66 18.94
N GLN A 489 11.26 22.93 19.30
CA GLN A 489 11.17 23.33 20.70
C GLN A 489 10.11 22.49 21.43
N ALA A 490 10.51 21.86 22.54
CA ALA A 490 9.62 21.03 23.36
C ALA A 490 8.79 21.90 24.33
N GLY A 491 7.62 21.39 24.73
CA GLY A 491 6.69 22.10 25.61
C GLY A 491 5.93 21.19 26.57
N VAL A 492 5.03 21.76 27.37
CA VAL A 492 4.11 21.00 28.24
C VAL A 492 2.67 21.03 27.69
N ALA A 493 2.40 21.89 26.70
CA ALA A 493 1.16 21.97 25.96
C ALA A 493 1.42 22.45 24.51
N LEU A 494 0.44 22.24 23.62
CA LEU A 494 0.51 22.71 22.22
C LEU A 494 0.75 24.22 22.09
N ALA A 495 0.26 25.02 23.04
CA ALA A 495 0.43 26.47 23.02
C ALA A 495 1.90 26.90 23.16
N ASP A 496 2.72 26.12 23.86
CA ASP A 496 4.13 26.43 24.11
C ASP A 496 5.01 26.25 22.87
N VAL A 497 4.53 25.44 21.91
CA VAL A 497 5.28 25.02 20.72
C VAL A 497 4.68 25.56 19.42
N ALA A 498 3.65 26.42 19.52
CA ALA A 498 2.89 26.91 18.38
C ALA A 498 3.76 27.72 17.38
N GLU A 499 4.67 28.55 17.87
CA GLU A 499 5.59 29.34 17.03
C GLU A 499 6.57 28.43 16.29
N ALA A 500 7.18 27.46 16.99
CA ALA A 500 8.08 26.49 16.37
C ALA A 500 7.38 25.63 15.31
N ILE A 501 6.12 25.24 15.53
CA ILE A 501 5.31 24.52 14.53
C ILE A 501 5.00 25.42 13.33
N ALA A 502 4.78 26.73 13.53
CA ALA A 502 4.50 27.68 12.47
C ALA A 502 5.73 28.02 11.60
N ASP A 503 6.92 27.94 12.18
CA ASP A 503 8.18 28.20 11.47
C ASP A 503 8.78 26.95 10.80
N ALA A 504 8.42 25.75 11.28
CA ALA A 504 8.90 24.50 10.70
C ALA A 504 8.39 24.29 9.26
N PRO A 505 9.17 23.64 8.37
CA PRO A 505 8.71 23.23 7.04
C PRO A 505 7.51 22.26 7.07
N GLY A 506 7.41 21.46 8.13
CA GLY A 506 6.34 20.51 8.40
C GLY A 506 6.54 19.84 9.76
N VAL A 507 5.59 19.01 10.20
CA VAL A 507 5.70 18.20 11.42
C VAL A 507 5.28 16.76 11.13
N ASP A 508 6.24 15.83 11.21
CA ASP A 508 6.05 14.42 10.83
C ASP A 508 5.67 13.53 12.00
N LEU A 509 5.89 14.01 13.22
CA LEU A 509 5.60 13.25 14.43
C LEU A 509 5.34 14.18 15.61
N LEU A 510 4.34 13.85 16.42
CA LEU A 510 4.17 14.41 17.76
C LEU A 510 4.23 13.30 18.80
N VAL A 511 5.14 13.43 19.76
CA VAL A 511 5.25 12.52 20.90
C VAL A 511 4.87 13.27 22.16
N ALA A 512 3.89 12.75 22.88
CA ALA A 512 3.39 13.35 24.10
C ALA A 512 3.47 12.38 25.29
N ASP A 513 4.04 12.82 26.40
CA ASP A 513 4.01 12.12 27.70
C ASP A 513 3.42 13.08 28.73
N LEU A 514 2.10 13.05 28.89
CA LEU A 514 1.35 14.11 29.58
C LEU A 514 0.43 13.54 30.68
N PRO A 515 0.05 14.35 31.70
CA PRO A 515 -0.93 13.96 32.70
C PRO A 515 -2.32 13.83 32.08
N ALA A 516 -3.19 13.03 32.71
CA ALA A 516 -4.53 12.67 32.22
C ALA A 516 -5.36 13.86 31.66
N ARG A 517 -5.37 15.01 32.33
CA ARG A 517 -6.11 16.19 31.87
C ARG A 517 -5.52 16.78 30.58
N ALA A 518 -4.19 16.90 30.51
CA ALA A 518 -3.52 17.48 29.35
C ALA A 518 -3.56 16.54 28.15
N SER A 519 -3.48 15.21 28.34
CA SER A 519 -3.63 14.22 27.28
C SER A 519 -4.99 14.30 26.59
N ARG A 520 -6.09 14.48 27.36
CA ARG A 520 -7.43 14.68 26.79
C ARG A 520 -7.51 15.94 25.92
N VAL A 521 -7.00 17.06 26.44
CA VAL A 521 -6.98 18.34 25.71
C VAL A 521 -6.15 18.25 24.44
N LEU A 522 -4.99 17.58 24.50
CA LEU A 522 -4.15 17.36 23.32
C LEU A 522 -4.90 16.58 22.24
N LEU A 523 -5.52 15.46 22.60
CA LEU A 523 -6.23 14.58 21.67
C LEU A 523 -7.45 15.24 21.02
N GLU A 524 -8.10 16.19 21.71
CA GLU A 524 -9.18 17.01 21.16
C GLU A 524 -8.63 18.07 20.18
N ARG A 525 -7.53 18.74 20.52
CA ARG A 525 -7.05 19.92 19.78
C ARG A 525 -6.05 19.63 18.66
N VAL A 526 -5.34 18.51 18.71
CA VAL A 526 -4.28 18.21 17.73
C VAL A 526 -4.83 18.18 16.29
N ARG A 527 -6.05 17.66 16.11
CA ARG A 527 -6.71 17.58 14.79
C ARG A 527 -7.36 18.90 14.37
N GLU A 528 -7.63 19.80 15.30
CA GLU A 528 -8.12 21.16 15.01
C GLU A 528 -6.99 22.12 14.60
N THR A 529 -5.74 21.71 14.80
CA THR A 529 -4.56 22.52 14.47
C THR A 529 -4.15 22.25 13.02
N PRO A 530 -4.27 23.21 12.08
CA PRO A 530 -4.13 22.92 10.65
C PRO A 530 -2.80 22.27 10.24
N ARG A 531 -1.69 22.61 10.92
CA ARG A 531 -0.37 22.03 10.67
C ARG A 531 -0.15 20.64 11.29
N LEU A 532 -1.04 20.20 12.18
CA LEU A 532 -0.97 18.92 12.88
C LEU A 532 -2.14 17.97 12.55
N GLU A 533 -3.07 18.41 11.69
CA GLU A 533 -4.27 17.66 11.30
C GLU A 533 -3.91 16.22 10.91
N ALA A 534 -2.89 16.07 10.05
CA ALA A 534 -2.38 14.81 9.55
C ALA A 534 -1.08 14.35 10.19
N THR A 535 -0.68 14.91 11.34
CA THR A 535 0.54 14.49 12.05
C THR A 535 0.28 13.25 12.92
N PRO A 536 1.05 12.16 12.74
CA PRO A 536 1.02 11.00 13.62
C PRO A 536 1.34 11.38 15.07
N LEU A 537 0.55 10.86 16.02
CA LEU A 537 0.63 11.18 17.44
C LEU A 537 0.83 9.91 18.28
N LEU A 538 1.96 9.81 18.98
CA LEU A 538 2.13 8.87 20.08
C LEU A 538 1.83 9.59 21.41
N ALA A 539 0.71 9.27 22.05
CA ALA A 539 0.31 9.85 23.33
C ALA A 539 0.44 8.83 24.47
N MET A 540 1.48 9.00 25.29
CA MET A 540 1.69 8.30 26.56
C MET A 540 0.97 9.03 27.68
N MET A 541 0.26 8.28 28.52
CA MET A 541 -0.57 8.84 29.59
C MET A 541 -0.75 7.86 30.77
N PRO A 542 -1.16 8.35 31.96
CA PRO A 542 -1.46 7.47 33.10
C PRO A 542 -2.56 6.46 32.80
N THR A 543 -2.53 5.32 33.50
CA THR A 543 -3.48 4.19 33.31
C THR A 543 -4.95 4.61 33.33
N GLU A 544 -5.33 5.58 34.17
CA GLU A 544 -6.71 6.08 34.25
C GLU A 544 -7.18 6.66 32.90
N ALA A 545 -6.40 7.56 32.30
CA ALA A 545 -6.72 8.15 31.00
C ALA A 545 -6.63 7.14 29.86
N TRP A 546 -5.66 6.22 29.93
CA TRP A 546 -5.50 5.18 28.92
C TRP A 546 -6.73 4.25 28.86
N ASN A 547 -7.26 3.81 30.00
CA ASN A 547 -8.47 2.97 30.04
C ASN A 547 -9.70 3.66 29.44
N GLU A 548 -9.79 4.99 29.57
CA GLU A 548 -10.87 5.80 29.00
C GLU A 548 -10.71 5.97 27.47
N LEU A 549 -9.48 6.25 27.01
CA LEU A 549 -9.23 6.71 25.64
C LEU A 549 -8.86 5.57 24.69
N TRP A 550 -8.26 4.48 25.17
CA TRP A 550 -7.82 3.35 24.33
C TRP A 550 -8.90 2.83 23.37
N PRO A 551 -10.15 2.54 23.82
CA PRO A 551 -11.18 2.01 22.92
C PRO A 551 -11.54 2.93 21.75
N ARG A 552 -11.28 4.25 21.88
CA ARG A 552 -11.54 5.24 20.83
C ARG A 552 -10.43 5.32 19.78
N TYR A 553 -9.21 4.92 20.13
CA TYR A 553 -8.02 5.12 19.29
C TYR A 553 -7.32 3.81 18.90
N GLU A 554 -7.78 2.65 19.36
CA GLU A 554 -7.20 1.33 19.03
C GLU A 554 -7.11 1.08 17.51
N GLU A 555 -8.11 1.49 16.74
CA GLU A 555 -8.14 1.35 15.27
C GLU A 555 -7.73 2.66 14.55
N ASN A 556 -7.22 3.67 15.27
CA ASN A 556 -6.86 4.94 14.66
C ASN A 556 -5.43 4.91 14.10
N PRO A 557 -5.22 5.04 12.77
CA PRO A 557 -3.88 4.93 12.22
C PRO A 557 -3.00 6.16 12.47
N MET A 558 -3.57 7.30 12.86
CA MET A 558 -2.79 8.54 13.13
C MET A 558 -2.47 8.73 14.60
N THR A 559 -3.07 7.98 15.50
CA THR A 559 -2.96 8.23 16.93
C THR A 559 -2.84 6.92 17.68
N GLU A 560 -1.67 6.71 18.26
CA GLU A 560 -1.41 5.61 19.17
C GLU A 560 -1.45 6.14 20.60
N VAL A 561 -2.29 5.52 21.45
CA VAL A 561 -2.32 5.82 22.89
C VAL A 561 -1.68 4.70 23.68
N SER A 562 -0.76 5.06 24.58
CA SER A 562 -0.04 4.10 25.42
C SER A 562 -0.01 4.55 26.88
N ARG A 563 0.35 3.62 27.77
CA ARG A 563 0.60 3.92 29.18
C ARG A 563 1.98 4.56 29.34
N THR A 564 2.14 5.41 30.34
CA THR A 564 3.46 5.89 30.75
C THR A 564 4.37 4.74 31.23
N GLY A 565 5.68 4.95 31.17
CA GLY A 565 6.67 3.97 31.62
C GLY A 565 7.17 3.00 30.55
N LEU A 566 6.97 3.32 29.26
CA LEU A 566 7.64 2.62 28.17
C LEU A 566 9.16 2.86 28.22
N SER A 567 9.95 1.85 27.85
CA SER A 567 11.39 2.04 27.60
C SER A 567 11.62 2.77 26.27
N ASP A 568 12.79 3.37 26.12
CA ASP A 568 13.16 4.11 24.91
C ASP A 568 13.06 3.26 23.64
N SER A 569 13.49 1.99 23.71
CA SER A 569 13.34 1.03 22.61
C SER A 569 11.87 0.76 22.23
N GLN A 570 10.97 0.70 23.20
CA GLN A 570 9.54 0.50 22.96
C GLN A 570 8.91 1.76 22.36
N ILE A 571 9.38 2.95 22.75
CA ILE A 571 8.93 4.21 22.17
C ILE A 571 9.39 4.30 20.72
N ALA A 572 10.66 4.01 20.43
CA ALA A 572 11.22 4.02 19.07
C ALA A 572 10.50 3.03 18.13
N GLU A 573 10.23 1.80 18.58
CA GLU A 573 9.48 0.81 17.80
C GLU A 573 8.07 1.29 17.48
N ARG A 574 7.35 1.83 18.47
CA ARG A 574 5.99 2.36 18.30
C ARG A 574 5.97 3.57 17.38
N VAL A 575 6.90 4.51 17.55
CA VAL A 575 7.05 5.67 16.66
C VAL A 575 7.28 5.22 15.22
N THR A 576 8.23 4.30 15.00
CA THR A 576 8.56 3.80 13.67
C THR A 576 7.36 3.12 13.01
N ARG A 577 6.64 2.29 13.76
CA ARG A 577 5.43 1.61 13.28
C ARG A 577 4.30 2.60 12.98
N LEU A 578 4.00 3.51 13.92
CA LEU A 578 2.97 4.53 13.78
C LEU A 578 3.22 5.42 12.56
N VAL A 579 4.44 5.93 12.38
CA VAL A 579 4.76 6.80 11.23
C VAL A 579 4.67 6.02 9.92
N ARG A 580 5.13 4.76 9.89
CA ARG A 580 5.04 3.90 8.71
C ARG A 580 3.58 3.60 8.32
N GLU A 581 2.73 3.30 9.30
CA GLU A 581 1.30 3.04 9.10
C GLU A 581 0.54 4.31 8.69
N ALA A 582 0.89 5.46 9.27
CA ALA A 582 0.19 6.72 9.08
C ALA A 582 0.59 7.47 7.81
N ALA A 583 1.89 7.61 7.56
CA ALA A 583 2.47 8.49 6.55
C ALA A 583 3.31 7.74 5.50
N GLY A 584 3.42 6.41 5.60
CA GLY A 584 4.17 5.58 4.66
C GLY A 584 5.69 5.56 4.93
N PRO A 585 6.47 4.97 4.02
CA PRO A 585 7.92 4.88 4.16
C PRO A 585 8.58 6.26 4.00
N VAL A 586 9.77 6.42 4.59
CA VAL A 586 10.56 7.66 4.50
C VAL A 586 10.84 8.02 3.03
N VAL A 587 10.80 9.31 2.70
CA VAL A 587 11.17 9.85 1.38
C VAL A 587 12.69 9.69 1.21
N SER A 588 13.10 8.96 0.17
CA SER A 588 14.52 8.79 -0.12
C SER A 588 15.16 10.09 -0.58
N GLU A 589 16.49 10.25 -0.40
CA GLU A 589 17.23 11.43 -0.88
C GLU A 589 17.04 11.68 -2.39
N ALA A 590 16.96 10.60 -3.17
CA ALA A 590 16.69 10.67 -4.61
C ALA A 590 15.29 11.20 -4.93
N GLU A 591 14.25 10.73 -4.21
CA GLU A 591 12.88 11.24 -4.34
C GLU A 591 12.80 12.71 -3.90
N ALA A 592 13.38 13.03 -2.74
CA ALA A 592 13.48 14.38 -2.20
C ALA A 592 14.07 15.36 -3.23
N ARG A 593 15.22 15.00 -3.82
CA ARG A 593 15.86 15.78 -4.88
C ARG A 593 14.98 15.93 -6.12
N ALA A 594 14.26 14.87 -6.52
CA ALA A 594 13.35 14.94 -7.66
C ALA A 594 12.18 15.90 -7.41
N TYR A 595 11.61 15.89 -6.20
CA TYR A 595 10.56 16.85 -5.81
C TYR A 595 11.08 18.28 -5.73
N ALA A 596 12.28 18.50 -5.17
CA ALA A 596 12.91 19.82 -5.12
C ALA A 596 13.04 20.43 -6.52
N VAL A 597 13.56 19.66 -7.48
CA VAL A 597 13.75 20.11 -8.87
C VAL A 597 12.41 20.43 -9.53
N ARG A 598 11.44 19.51 -9.47
CA ARG A 598 10.10 19.73 -10.06
C ARG A 598 9.38 20.93 -9.46
N SER A 599 9.50 21.11 -8.14
CA SER A 599 8.87 22.22 -7.41
C SER A 599 9.49 23.55 -7.78
N LEU A 600 10.83 23.64 -7.85
CA LEU A 600 11.52 24.87 -8.27
C LEU A 600 11.21 25.25 -9.72
N ASP A 601 11.17 24.28 -10.64
CA ASP A 601 10.80 24.53 -12.04
C ASP A 601 9.34 25.03 -12.13
N THR A 602 8.44 24.45 -11.33
CA THR A 602 7.03 24.87 -11.27
C THR A 602 6.86 26.26 -10.68
N LEU A 603 7.55 26.57 -9.56
CA LEU A 603 7.56 27.90 -8.94
C LEU A 603 8.12 28.97 -9.90
N ARG A 604 9.18 28.64 -10.63
CA ARG A 604 9.73 29.51 -11.69
C ARG A 604 8.69 29.80 -12.77
N ASP A 605 7.99 28.77 -13.24
CA ASP A 605 6.98 28.92 -14.29
C ASP A 605 5.75 29.72 -13.83
N LEU A 606 5.36 29.58 -12.56
CA LEU A 606 4.35 30.44 -11.92
C LEU A 606 4.82 31.90 -11.88
N ALA A 607 6.07 32.15 -11.49
CA ALA A 607 6.64 33.50 -11.42
C ALA A 607 6.75 34.15 -12.81
N ILE A 608 7.16 33.39 -13.84
CA ILE A 608 7.23 33.85 -15.22
C ILE A 608 5.84 34.19 -15.76
N SER A 609 4.85 33.35 -15.47
CA SER A 609 3.48 33.55 -15.93
C SER A 609 2.69 34.59 -15.13
N ARG A 610 3.22 35.05 -13.99
CA ARG A 610 2.57 35.98 -13.05
C ARG A 610 1.17 35.49 -12.68
N ASN A 611 1.10 34.25 -12.20
CA ASN A 611 -0.17 33.62 -11.86
C ASN A 611 -0.96 34.49 -10.85
N PRO A 612 -2.26 34.76 -11.09
CA PRO A 612 -3.04 35.67 -10.25
C PRO A 612 -3.59 35.01 -8.96
N VAL A 613 -3.45 33.69 -8.80
CA VAL A 613 -4.01 32.92 -7.68
C VAL A 613 -2.91 32.41 -6.76
N LEU A 614 -1.83 31.87 -7.33
CA LEU A 614 -0.69 31.27 -6.63
C LEU A 614 0.46 32.29 -6.59
N ASP A 615 0.56 33.02 -5.49
CA ASP A 615 1.64 33.99 -5.29
C ASP A 615 2.95 33.25 -4.98
N VAL A 616 4.01 33.54 -5.74
CA VAL A 616 5.33 32.94 -5.55
C VAL A 616 6.09 33.62 -4.40
N SER A 617 5.68 34.83 -4.00
CA SER A 617 6.22 35.50 -2.80
C SER A 617 6.07 34.68 -1.53
N ASP A 618 5.05 33.81 -1.45
CA ASP A 618 4.85 32.91 -0.31
C ASP A 618 5.98 31.86 -0.16
N ALA A 619 6.75 31.62 -1.23
CA ALA A 619 7.95 30.77 -1.19
C ALA A 619 9.21 31.51 -0.73
N ALA A 620 9.18 32.84 -0.56
CA ALA A 620 10.40 33.63 -0.37
C ALA A 620 11.19 33.22 0.88
N ALA A 621 10.53 33.09 2.04
CA ALA A 621 11.18 32.74 3.30
C ALA A 621 11.91 31.38 3.26
N PRO A 622 11.27 30.25 2.90
CA PRO A 622 11.95 28.96 2.82
C PRO A 622 13.07 28.94 1.76
N LEU A 623 12.88 29.62 0.61
CA LEU A 623 13.91 29.69 -0.44
C LEU A 623 15.12 30.54 -0.03
N ILE A 624 14.91 31.62 0.74
CA ILE A 624 15.99 32.44 1.31
C ILE A 624 16.83 31.63 2.29
N SER A 625 16.22 30.74 3.08
CA SER A 625 16.98 29.79 3.90
C SER A 625 17.74 28.82 3.00
N ALA A 626 17.04 28.18 2.06
CA ALA A 626 17.60 27.11 1.23
C ALA A 626 18.77 27.56 0.32
N ILE A 627 18.81 28.80 -0.17
CA ILE A 627 19.96 29.29 -0.97
C ILE A 627 21.26 29.35 -0.14
N GLY A 628 21.13 29.43 1.19
CA GLY A 628 22.19 29.24 2.19
C GLY A 628 22.86 27.87 2.11
N ASP A 629 22.01 26.87 2.15
CA ASP A 629 22.38 25.49 2.50
C ASP A 629 22.55 24.59 1.27
N THR A 630 21.99 25.01 0.12
CA THR A 630 22.07 24.27 -1.14
C THR A 630 23.31 24.64 -1.95
N THR A 631 23.79 23.71 -2.79
CA THR A 631 24.90 23.92 -3.71
C THR A 631 24.56 23.41 -5.12
N GLY A 632 25.39 23.78 -6.10
CA GLY A 632 25.28 23.26 -7.47
C GLY A 632 23.97 23.64 -8.17
N GLU A 633 23.32 22.67 -8.81
CA GLU A 633 22.12 22.89 -9.63
C GLU A 633 20.93 23.39 -8.82
N ILE A 634 20.68 22.85 -7.62
CA ILE A 634 19.54 23.23 -6.78
C ILE A 634 19.68 24.70 -6.37
N GLN A 635 20.85 25.12 -5.92
CA GLN A 635 21.11 26.51 -5.55
C GLN A 635 20.81 27.49 -6.69
N LEU A 636 21.16 27.12 -7.92
CA LEU A 636 20.91 27.94 -9.11
C LEU A 636 19.43 28.01 -9.47
N LYS A 637 18.67 26.92 -9.25
CA LYS A 637 17.21 26.89 -9.43
C LYS A 637 16.50 27.71 -8.35
N VAL A 638 16.92 27.60 -7.08
CA VAL A 638 16.44 28.48 -5.99
C VAL A 638 16.68 29.94 -6.34
N ALA A 639 17.89 30.26 -6.79
CA ALA A 639 18.24 31.62 -7.17
C ALA A 639 17.43 32.15 -8.37
N ASP A 640 17.05 31.28 -9.31
CA ASP A 640 16.22 31.65 -10.46
C ASP A 640 14.80 32.05 -10.04
N VAL A 641 14.22 31.33 -9.07
CA VAL A 641 12.92 31.66 -8.47
C VAL A 641 13.02 32.96 -7.66
N LEU A 642 13.98 33.07 -6.74
CA LEU A 642 14.17 34.27 -5.91
C LEU A 642 14.40 35.53 -6.76
N ALA A 643 15.07 35.42 -7.92
CA ALA A 643 15.31 36.54 -8.81
C ALA A 643 14.02 37.15 -9.40
N ARG A 644 12.92 36.39 -9.37
CA ARG A 644 11.59 36.79 -9.87
C ARG A 644 10.63 37.21 -8.76
N ILE A 645 11.08 37.21 -7.50
CA ILE A 645 10.30 37.68 -6.36
C ILE A 645 10.64 39.16 -6.10
N ASN A 646 9.61 40.00 -6.03
CA ASN A 646 9.74 41.44 -5.84
C ASN A 646 9.90 41.83 -4.35
N GLU A 647 10.95 41.31 -3.70
CA GLU A 647 11.20 41.55 -2.29
C GLU A 647 12.67 41.88 -2.00
N GLN A 648 12.90 42.87 -1.15
CA GLN A 648 14.25 43.27 -0.74
C GLN A 648 15.03 42.11 -0.14
N ARG A 649 14.41 41.33 0.76
CA ARG A 649 15.05 40.17 1.40
C ARG A 649 15.48 39.09 0.40
N ALA A 650 14.72 38.91 -0.69
CA ALA A 650 15.08 37.95 -1.74
C ALA A 650 16.30 38.42 -2.54
N GLN A 651 16.31 39.68 -2.99
CA GLN A 651 17.45 40.24 -3.74
C GLN A 651 18.73 40.31 -2.88
N VAL A 652 18.59 40.64 -1.59
CA VAL A 652 19.69 40.60 -0.61
C VAL A 652 20.23 39.19 -0.44
N ALA A 653 19.37 38.18 -0.22
CA ALA A 653 19.79 36.79 -0.05
C ALA A 653 20.52 36.22 -1.28
N LEU A 654 20.03 36.55 -2.49
CA LEU A 654 20.71 36.21 -3.74
C LEU A 654 22.12 36.77 -3.81
N MET A 655 22.27 38.04 -3.42
CA MET A 655 23.54 38.72 -3.45
C MET A 655 24.50 38.19 -2.38
N ASP A 656 23.99 37.93 -1.17
CA ASP A 656 24.74 37.28 -0.10
C ASP A 656 25.26 35.91 -0.55
N ALA A 657 24.43 35.11 -1.23
CA ALA A 657 24.87 33.85 -1.82
C ALA A 657 25.97 34.05 -2.88
N ALA A 658 25.80 35.01 -3.80
CA ALA A 658 26.79 35.31 -4.85
C ALA A 658 28.14 35.83 -4.30
N LEU A 659 28.16 36.38 -3.10
CA LEU A 659 29.36 36.89 -2.45
C LEU A 659 30.07 35.86 -1.55
N ARG A 660 29.50 34.67 -1.31
CA ARG A 660 30.16 33.63 -0.53
C ARG A 660 31.43 33.16 -1.25
N THR A 661 32.51 33.05 -0.48
CA THR A 661 33.84 32.67 -0.97
C THR A 661 34.18 31.20 -0.73
N GLN A 662 33.47 30.53 0.18
CA GLN A 662 33.72 29.14 0.55
C GLN A 662 32.89 28.16 -0.28
N GLY A 663 33.53 27.11 -0.79
CA GLY A 663 32.86 25.97 -1.44
C GLY A 663 32.21 26.26 -2.80
N MET A 664 32.38 27.46 -3.35
CA MET A 664 31.72 27.90 -4.59
C MET A 664 32.69 27.98 -5.78
N THR A 665 32.25 27.51 -6.94
CA THR A 665 33.02 27.68 -8.19
C THR A 665 32.82 29.07 -8.77
N THR A 666 33.84 29.61 -9.45
CA THR A 666 33.76 30.88 -10.22
C THR A 666 32.54 30.91 -11.15
N ARG A 667 32.25 29.78 -11.82
CA ARG A 667 31.09 29.67 -12.71
C ARG A 667 29.76 29.85 -11.96
N THR A 668 29.57 29.13 -10.85
CA THR A 668 28.37 29.26 -10.01
C THR A 668 28.20 30.69 -9.52
N ARG A 669 29.31 31.34 -9.12
CA ARG A 669 29.31 32.73 -8.67
C ARG A 669 28.84 33.70 -9.77
N ILE A 670 29.34 33.53 -11.00
CA ILE A 670 28.91 34.29 -12.17
C ILE A 670 27.41 34.09 -12.43
N GLU A 671 26.94 32.84 -12.40
CA GLU A 671 25.53 32.51 -12.64
C GLU A 671 24.59 33.07 -11.55
N LEU A 672 25.04 33.16 -10.29
CA LEU A 672 24.31 33.83 -9.22
C LEU A 672 24.27 35.36 -9.42
N MET A 673 25.40 35.99 -9.76
CA MET A 673 25.43 37.43 -10.07
C MET A 673 24.51 37.80 -11.24
N GLN A 674 24.41 36.93 -12.25
CA GLN A 674 23.48 37.13 -13.36
C GLN A 674 22.02 37.14 -12.90
N ARG A 675 21.63 36.27 -11.96
CA ARG A 675 20.28 36.23 -11.38
C ARG A 675 19.99 37.46 -10.51
N VAL A 676 20.96 37.96 -9.75
CA VAL A 676 20.83 39.26 -9.07
C VAL A 676 20.61 40.37 -10.10
N ALA A 677 21.31 40.34 -11.24
CA ALA A 677 21.14 41.33 -12.30
C ALA A 677 19.77 41.21 -12.99
N GLU A 678 19.22 40.01 -13.16
CA GLU A 678 17.84 39.79 -13.63
C GLU A 678 16.80 40.37 -12.67
N SER A 679 16.98 40.14 -11.36
CA SER A 679 16.16 40.75 -10.31
C SER A 679 16.22 42.28 -10.38
N ALA A 680 17.42 42.85 -10.49
CA ALA A 680 17.62 44.29 -10.58
C ALA A 680 16.99 44.90 -11.85
N LYS A 681 17.07 44.21 -12.99
CA LYS A 681 16.40 44.64 -14.24
C LYS A 681 14.87 44.64 -14.10
N SER A 682 14.32 43.71 -13.32
CA SER A 682 12.88 43.54 -13.17
C SER A 682 12.28 44.47 -12.11
N PHE A 683 13.01 44.69 -11.01
CA PHE A 683 12.50 45.33 -9.79
C PHE A 683 13.32 46.53 -9.30
N GLY A 684 14.43 46.82 -9.94
CA GLY A 684 15.37 47.86 -9.52
C GLY A 684 16.33 47.40 -8.40
N ASN A 685 17.14 48.34 -7.93
CA ASN A 685 18.11 48.10 -6.86
C ASN A 685 17.45 48.11 -5.48
N MET A 686 17.52 46.97 -4.79
CA MET A 686 17.10 46.76 -3.40
C MET A 686 18.28 46.34 -2.51
N LEU A 687 19.50 46.37 -3.03
CA LEU A 687 20.70 45.94 -2.31
C LEU A 687 21.18 46.97 -1.29
N GLU A 688 21.72 46.47 -0.19
CA GLU A 688 22.39 47.28 0.83
C GLU A 688 23.75 47.83 0.36
N SER A 689 24.22 48.93 0.96
CA SER A 689 25.48 49.58 0.61
C SER A 689 26.71 48.65 0.73
N ARG A 690 26.66 47.64 1.62
CA ARG A 690 27.73 46.64 1.75
C ARG A 690 27.91 45.82 0.48
N HIS A 691 26.80 45.43 -0.16
CA HIS A 691 26.82 44.68 -1.42
C HIS A 691 27.38 45.52 -2.56
N ILE A 692 26.97 46.79 -2.63
CA ILE A 692 27.40 47.72 -3.67
C ILE A 692 28.93 47.92 -3.61
N ARG A 693 29.50 48.11 -2.41
CA ARG A 693 30.96 48.20 -2.24
C ARG A 693 31.66 46.93 -2.69
N GLU A 694 31.15 45.77 -2.29
CA GLU A 694 31.80 44.50 -2.55
C GLU A 694 31.75 44.09 -4.03
N ILE A 695 30.62 44.34 -4.72
CA ILE A 695 30.53 44.08 -6.17
C ILE A 695 31.39 45.05 -6.98
N THR A 696 31.52 46.31 -6.53
CA THR A 696 32.42 47.29 -7.16
C THR A 696 33.87 46.85 -7.02
N ARG A 697 34.26 46.37 -5.83
CA ARG A 697 35.58 45.77 -5.61
C ARG A 697 35.80 44.55 -6.51
N LEU A 698 34.81 43.67 -6.64
CA LEU A 698 34.90 42.50 -7.51
C LEU A 698 35.05 42.88 -8.99
N ALA A 699 34.36 43.93 -9.44
CA ALA A 699 34.51 44.47 -10.80
C ALA A 699 35.90 45.06 -11.07
N GLN A 700 36.60 45.56 -10.04
CA GLN A 700 37.94 46.14 -10.14
C GLN A 700 39.05 45.09 -10.03
N THR A 701 38.93 44.17 -9.08
CA THR A 701 40.04 43.28 -8.67
C THR A 701 39.82 41.81 -9.02
N GLY A 702 38.61 41.44 -9.49
CA GLY A 702 38.26 40.07 -9.82
C GLY A 702 38.94 39.55 -11.09
N ALA A 703 38.92 38.24 -11.28
CA ALA A 703 39.34 37.63 -12.55
C ALA A 703 38.43 38.12 -13.70
N GLN A 704 38.94 38.14 -14.93
CA GLN A 704 38.27 38.77 -16.09
C GLN A 704 36.77 38.44 -16.22
N GLU A 705 36.41 37.16 -16.09
CA GLU A 705 35.02 36.70 -16.23
C GLU A 705 34.13 37.16 -15.05
N GLU A 706 34.65 37.07 -13.81
CA GLU A 706 33.93 37.55 -12.62
C GLU A 706 33.78 39.06 -12.61
N ALA A 707 34.84 39.79 -12.99
CA ALA A 707 34.83 41.25 -13.09
C ALA A 707 33.80 41.71 -14.14
N THR A 708 33.69 40.99 -15.27
CA THR A 708 32.69 41.26 -16.31
C THR A 708 31.26 41.02 -15.79
N ALA A 709 31.03 39.92 -15.07
CA ALA A 709 29.73 39.64 -14.46
C ALA A 709 29.36 40.68 -13.39
N ALA A 710 30.32 41.10 -12.56
CA ALA A 710 30.15 42.14 -11.57
C ALA A 710 29.83 43.50 -12.19
N ALA A 711 30.53 43.88 -13.27
CA ALA A 711 30.24 45.09 -14.03
C ALA A 711 28.84 45.05 -14.67
N ALA A 712 28.42 43.90 -15.20
CA ALA A 712 27.07 43.72 -15.75
C ALA A 712 25.99 43.88 -14.67
N LEU A 713 26.21 43.33 -13.47
CA LEU A 713 25.32 43.51 -12.32
C LEU A 713 25.25 44.98 -11.88
N ILE A 714 26.40 45.63 -11.75
CA ILE A 714 26.47 47.08 -11.47
C ILE A 714 25.63 47.89 -12.46
N GLY A 715 25.75 47.60 -13.76
CA GLY A 715 24.96 48.24 -14.79
C GLY A 715 23.46 47.99 -14.64
N ALA A 716 23.07 46.76 -14.30
CA ALA A 716 21.67 46.40 -14.05
C ALA A 716 21.06 47.12 -12.83
N LEU A 717 21.88 47.43 -11.81
CA LEU A 717 21.45 48.17 -10.62
C LEU A 717 21.25 49.66 -10.87
N ASN A 718 21.68 50.19 -12.02
CA ASN A 718 21.59 51.59 -12.42
C ASN A 718 22.10 52.56 -11.32
N LEU A 719 23.28 52.27 -10.78
CA LEU A 719 23.86 53.02 -9.65
C LEU A 719 24.28 54.44 -10.09
N PRO A 720 23.82 55.51 -9.42
CA PRO A 720 24.03 56.90 -9.87
C PRO A 720 25.45 57.46 -9.70
N GLU A 721 26.39 56.75 -9.05
CA GLU A 721 27.66 57.33 -8.57
C GLU A 721 28.93 56.50 -8.89
N ILE A 722 28.91 55.61 -9.89
CA ILE A 722 30.14 54.90 -10.25
C ILE A 722 30.93 55.74 -11.24
N GLN A 723 32.01 56.35 -10.76
CA GLN A 723 32.99 57.02 -11.61
C GLN A 723 33.64 55.98 -12.54
N LEU A 724 33.18 55.93 -13.79
CA LEU A 724 33.77 55.09 -14.84
C LEU A 724 35.19 55.53 -15.21
N ALA A 725 35.51 56.82 -15.00
CA ALA A 725 36.79 57.39 -15.43
C ALA A 725 38.02 56.71 -14.76
N PRO A 726 38.10 56.54 -13.42
CA PRO A 726 39.20 55.79 -12.79
C PRO A 726 39.34 54.34 -13.28
N LEU A 727 38.22 53.65 -13.57
CA LEU A 727 38.20 52.28 -14.10
C LEU A 727 38.76 52.20 -15.53
N ILE A 728 38.44 53.19 -16.37
CA ILE A 728 38.92 53.27 -17.76
C ILE A 728 40.40 53.68 -17.82
N LEU A 729 40.84 54.52 -16.88
CA LEU A 729 42.20 55.03 -16.81
C LEU A 729 43.19 54.06 -16.15
N GLY A 730 42.69 53.03 -15.46
CA GLY A 730 43.52 52.04 -14.77
C GLY A 730 44.10 52.54 -13.44
N ASP A 731 43.54 53.62 -12.88
CA ASP A 731 44.00 54.27 -11.64
C ASP A 731 43.39 53.62 -10.37
N GLY A 732 43.16 52.31 -10.41
CA GLY A 732 42.54 51.52 -9.33
C GLY A 732 43.51 51.06 -8.25
#